data_AF-A0A3Q7FA22-F1
#
_entry.id   AF-A0A3Q7FA22-F1
#
_cell.length_a   1.000
_cell.length_b   1.000
_cell.length_c   1.000
_cell.angle_alpha   90.00
_cell.angle_beta   90.00
_cell.angle_gamma   90.00
#
_symmetry.space_group_name_H-M   'P 1'
#
loop_
_entity.id
_entity.type
_entity.pdbx_description
1 polymer ?
#
loop_
_entity_poly.entity_id
_entity_poly.type
_entity_poly.pdbx_seq_one_letter_code
_entity_poly.pdbx_strand_id
1 'polypeptide(L)'
;MAKKDSKKFPTIQQCESKGREDQTVVADMDGTLLVGRSSFPYFALVAFEVGGISRLIFLILASPLAGFLYYFISESAGIRVLVFATFFGMKVSDIESVARAVLPKFYSSDLHPETWRVFSSCGKRCVLTANPRVMVEPFLKEYLSVDIVIGTEICTYKGRATGFVNECGVLVGNNKAKALLKAFGSKFAPHIGLGDRKTDFPFMNLCKESYIVPREPDVKPMGQDKLPKPIVFHDGRLVQKPSPLMALMIILWIPVGFLLACLRIAAGALLPMPLVYYAFWTLGVRVIIKGNPPLPARKSTGRTGVLFICSHRTLLDPIFLSTALGRPIPAVTYSLSRLSEIISPIKTVRLSRDRITDANMIKKLLQEGDLVICPEGTTCREPFLLRFSALFAELTNELVPVAMCNKMSMFHGTTARGWKGMDPFYFFMNPSPSYEVNFLNKWPHELTCKAGKSSHDVANYIQRTIAATLSYECTNFTRKDKYMALAGNDGTVTTKSEFASKKKAKDHLEKSMVTDLETGKSIESEYRTSSGTFLNKAQDEVVANVEARIAAWTFLPEENGEPMQILHYEHGQKYEPHFDFFTDKINKEIGGHRIATLLMYLSDVDKGGETVFPRSEAADSQPKGDDWSNCAKDGFAVKPRKGDALLFFNLHINATTDRLSLHGSCPVIEGEKWSATKWIHVRSYDSIPSADKCIDAHPDCSSWAATGECDENPLYMVGTEQHVGQCRKSCNVCS
;
A
#
# COMPACT_ATOMS: atom_id res chain seq x y z
N MET A 1 21.56 -59.30 -12.05
CA MET A 1 21.22 -57.86 -11.92
C MET A 1 21.79 -57.35 -10.61
N ALA A 2 22.92 -56.66 -10.66
CA ALA A 2 23.59 -56.13 -9.47
C ALA A 2 22.77 -55.00 -8.84
N LYS A 3 22.51 -55.10 -7.53
CA LYS A 3 22.03 -54.00 -6.68
C LYS A 3 23.04 -52.86 -6.78
N LYS A 4 22.65 -51.74 -7.36
CA LYS A 4 23.43 -50.50 -7.36
C LYS A 4 23.33 -49.93 -5.95
N ASP A 5 24.43 -49.96 -5.20
CA ASP A 5 24.53 -49.41 -3.85
C ASP A 5 23.99 -47.98 -3.79
N SER A 6 23.20 -47.69 -2.75
CA SER A 6 22.68 -46.34 -2.54
C SER A 6 23.85 -45.40 -2.26
N LYS A 7 24.04 -44.43 -3.16
CA LYS A 7 24.99 -43.32 -2.96
C LYS A 7 24.64 -42.66 -1.62
N LYS A 8 25.42 -42.92 -0.56
CA LYS A 8 25.28 -42.23 0.73
C LYS A 8 25.83 -40.83 0.54
N PHE A 9 24.94 -39.85 0.49
CA PHE A 9 25.35 -38.44 0.46
C PHE A 9 25.98 -38.06 1.81
N PRO A 10 27.09 -37.32 1.83
CA PRO A 10 27.67 -36.76 3.04
C PRO A 10 26.71 -35.79 3.74
N THR A 11 26.95 -35.49 5.01
CA THR A 11 26.12 -34.52 5.74
C THR A 11 26.56 -33.09 5.43
N ILE A 12 25.64 -32.12 5.57
CA ILE A 12 25.92 -30.71 5.25
C ILE A 12 27.07 -30.09 6.08
N GLN A 13 27.37 -30.63 7.26
CA GLN A 13 28.52 -30.22 8.07
C GLN A 13 29.86 -30.46 7.34
N GLN A 14 29.90 -31.42 6.42
CA GLN A 14 31.09 -31.72 5.60
C GLN A 14 31.20 -30.80 4.37
N CYS A 15 30.24 -29.92 4.15
CA CYS A 15 30.27 -28.96 3.05
C CYS A 15 31.01 -27.68 3.46
N GLU A 16 32.18 -27.45 2.87
CA GLU A 16 32.93 -26.20 3.02
C GLU A 16 32.17 -25.04 2.39
N SER A 17 32.21 -23.85 3.00
CA SER A 17 31.50 -22.65 2.52
C SER A 17 32.43 -21.53 2.01
N LYS A 18 33.73 -21.79 1.86
CA LYS A 18 34.71 -20.81 1.35
C LYS A 18 34.90 -20.97 -0.16
N GLY A 19 35.07 -19.87 -0.87
CA GLY A 19 35.40 -19.87 -2.31
C GLY A 19 34.29 -20.38 -3.23
N ARG A 20 33.02 -20.22 -2.85
CA ARG A 20 31.86 -20.72 -3.60
C ARG A 20 31.10 -19.65 -4.39
N GLU A 21 31.66 -18.47 -4.52
CA GLU A 21 31.02 -17.30 -5.13
C GLU A 21 30.58 -17.56 -6.59
N ASP A 22 31.35 -18.30 -7.38
CA ASP A 22 30.99 -18.64 -8.77
C ASP A 22 30.10 -19.90 -8.90
N GLN A 23 29.72 -20.52 -7.77
CA GLN A 23 29.00 -21.78 -7.76
C GLN A 23 27.49 -21.60 -7.68
N THR A 24 26.78 -22.62 -8.18
CA THR A 24 25.32 -22.71 -8.16
C THR A 24 24.89 -23.73 -7.13
N VAL A 25 24.09 -23.30 -6.14
CA VAL A 25 23.46 -24.18 -5.15
C VAL A 25 21.99 -24.37 -5.46
N VAL A 26 21.53 -25.61 -5.30
CA VAL A 26 20.12 -25.99 -5.37
C VAL A 26 19.75 -26.62 -4.02
N ALA A 27 18.73 -26.08 -3.37
CA ALA A 27 18.25 -26.62 -2.10
C ALA A 27 16.74 -26.93 -2.17
N ASP A 28 16.31 -27.99 -1.50
CA ASP A 28 14.92 -28.11 -1.11
C ASP A 28 14.55 -27.06 -0.04
N MET A 29 13.27 -26.75 0.11
CA MET A 29 12.79 -25.82 1.12
C MET A 29 12.49 -26.49 2.47
N ASP A 30 11.58 -27.46 2.52
CA ASP A 30 11.01 -27.96 3.79
C ASP A 30 11.88 -29.07 4.41
N GLY A 31 12.56 -28.75 5.51
CA GLY A 31 13.51 -29.66 6.18
C GLY A 31 14.95 -29.51 5.71
N THR A 32 15.19 -28.66 4.71
CA THR A 32 16.51 -28.33 4.18
C THR A 32 16.81 -26.86 4.42
N LEU A 33 16.20 -25.93 3.66
CA LEU A 33 16.36 -24.48 3.90
C LEU A 33 15.66 -24.03 5.18
N LEU A 34 14.50 -24.64 5.47
CA LEU A 34 13.77 -24.50 6.72
C LEU A 34 14.03 -25.69 7.65
N VAL A 35 14.05 -25.45 8.96
CA VAL A 35 14.15 -26.50 9.99
C VAL A 35 12.88 -27.37 9.97
N GLY A 36 11.71 -26.76 9.81
CA GLY A 36 10.43 -27.46 9.73
C GLY A 36 10.29 -28.31 8.46
N ARG A 37 9.99 -29.61 8.64
CA ARG A 37 9.68 -30.56 7.55
C ARG A 37 8.22 -30.58 7.10
N SER A 38 7.36 -29.87 7.82
CA SER A 38 5.92 -29.87 7.58
C SER A 38 5.49 -28.52 7.04
N SER A 39 4.90 -28.52 5.85
CA SER A 39 4.37 -27.33 5.21
C SER A 39 3.03 -26.86 5.81
N PHE A 40 2.31 -27.75 6.54
CA PHE A 40 0.98 -27.47 7.11
C PHE A 40 0.84 -26.09 7.77
N PRO A 41 1.76 -25.62 8.64
CA PRO A 41 1.59 -24.33 9.31
C PRO A 41 1.50 -23.15 8.34
N TYR A 42 2.20 -23.22 7.20
CA TYR A 42 2.17 -22.17 6.18
C TYR A 42 0.85 -22.19 5.38
N PHE A 43 0.33 -23.38 5.09
CA PHE A 43 -1.04 -23.52 4.53
C PHE A 43 -2.10 -23.04 5.52
N ALA A 44 -1.95 -23.34 6.81
CA ALA A 44 -2.86 -22.89 7.86
C ALA A 44 -2.84 -21.36 8.03
N LEU A 45 -1.68 -20.72 7.90
CA LEU A 45 -1.59 -19.26 7.86
C LEU A 45 -2.38 -18.70 6.68
N VAL A 46 -2.19 -19.22 5.45
CA VAL A 46 -2.95 -18.75 4.28
C VAL A 46 -4.46 -19.00 4.43
N ALA A 47 -4.82 -20.19 4.93
CA ALA A 47 -6.20 -20.56 5.20
C ALA A 47 -6.88 -19.56 6.15
N PHE A 48 -6.22 -19.21 7.25
CA PHE A 48 -6.74 -18.30 8.26
C PHE A 48 -6.78 -16.85 7.78
N GLU A 49 -5.71 -16.35 7.16
CA GLU A 49 -5.59 -14.94 6.77
C GLU A 49 -6.48 -14.57 5.58
N VAL A 50 -6.64 -15.48 4.61
CA VAL A 50 -7.50 -15.23 3.42
C VAL A 50 -8.92 -15.73 3.65
N GLY A 51 -9.05 -16.97 4.14
CA GLY A 51 -10.34 -17.67 4.26
C GLY A 51 -11.00 -17.56 5.62
N GLY A 52 -10.33 -16.98 6.62
CA GLY A 52 -10.84 -16.87 7.98
C GLY A 52 -10.87 -18.22 8.72
N ILE A 53 -11.57 -18.22 9.86
CA ILE A 53 -11.68 -19.41 10.73
C ILE A 53 -12.34 -20.60 10.02
N SER A 54 -13.34 -20.36 9.17
CA SER A 54 -14.07 -21.44 8.47
C SER A 54 -13.14 -22.25 7.57
N ARG A 55 -12.24 -21.58 6.87
CA ARG A 55 -11.24 -22.23 6.03
C ARG A 55 -10.18 -22.96 6.85
N LEU A 56 -9.76 -22.39 7.97
CA LEU A 56 -8.84 -23.07 8.88
C LEU A 56 -9.46 -24.36 9.45
N ILE A 57 -10.74 -24.33 9.83
CA ILE A 57 -11.50 -25.52 10.27
C ILE A 57 -11.49 -26.58 9.16
N PHE A 58 -11.83 -26.20 7.93
CA PHE A 58 -11.83 -27.13 6.81
C PHE A 58 -10.46 -27.76 6.57
N LEU A 59 -9.38 -26.97 6.64
CA LEU A 59 -8.02 -27.48 6.51
C LEU A 59 -7.64 -28.46 7.63
N ILE A 60 -8.02 -28.20 8.88
CA ILE A 60 -7.76 -29.11 9.99
C ILE A 60 -8.53 -30.42 9.81
N LEU A 61 -9.80 -30.35 9.42
CA LEU A 61 -10.60 -31.56 9.15
C LEU A 61 -10.04 -32.40 8.00
N ALA A 62 -9.45 -31.76 6.99
CA ALA A 62 -8.77 -32.44 5.89
C ALA A 62 -7.37 -32.97 6.25
N SER A 63 -6.76 -32.49 7.35
CA SER A 63 -5.36 -32.79 7.69
C SER A 63 -5.08 -34.26 8.03
N PRO A 64 -5.96 -35.05 8.70
CA PRO A 64 -5.73 -36.47 8.91
C PRO A 64 -5.70 -37.25 7.59
N LEU A 65 -6.61 -36.91 6.66
CA LEU A 65 -6.63 -37.48 5.31
C LEU A 65 -5.35 -37.10 4.55
N ALA A 66 -4.96 -35.83 4.57
CA ALA A 66 -3.73 -35.37 3.94
C ALA A 66 -2.49 -36.11 4.50
N GLY A 67 -2.41 -36.29 5.82
CA GLY A 67 -1.35 -37.04 6.48
C GLY A 67 -1.35 -38.52 6.09
N PHE A 68 -2.52 -39.17 6.09
CA PHE A 68 -2.64 -40.57 5.66
C PHE A 68 -2.15 -40.75 4.22
N LEU A 69 -2.61 -39.90 3.30
CA LEU A 69 -2.17 -39.95 1.90
C LEU A 69 -0.67 -39.66 1.76
N TYR A 70 -0.14 -38.69 2.52
CA TYR A 70 1.28 -38.32 2.49
C TYR A 70 2.19 -39.49 2.89
N TYR A 71 1.89 -40.18 4.00
CA TYR A 71 2.75 -41.22 4.55
C TYR A 71 2.52 -42.61 3.96
N PHE A 72 1.28 -42.96 3.60
CA PHE A 72 0.93 -44.32 3.15
C PHE A 72 0.76 -44.46 1.64
N ILE A 73 0.53 -43.37 0.89
CA ILE A 73 0.30 -43.43 -0.56
C ILE A 73 1.41 -42.69 -1.31
N SER A 74 1.44 -41.35 -1.21
CA SER A 74 2.49 -40.51 -1.78
C SER A 74 2.46 -39.11 -1.17
N GLU A 75 3.64 -38.53 -0.99
CA GLU A 75 3.80 -37.13 -0.56
C GLU A 75 3.04 -36.15 -1.47
N SER A 76 3.03 -36.40 -2.79
CA SER A 76 2.25 -35.61 -3.76
C SER A 76 0.73 -35.65 -3.48
N ALA A 77 0.17 -36.79 -3.06
CA ALA A 77 -1.27 -36.91 -2.80
C ALA A 77 -1.68 -36.10 -1.57
N GLY A 78 -0.90 -36.16 -0.49
CA GLY A 78 -1.14 -35.36 0.72
C GLY A 78 -1.09 -33.86 0.43
N ILE A 79 -0.10 -33.40 -0.34
CA ILE A 79 0.04 -31.98 -0.69
C ILE A 79 -1.14 -31.51 -1.57
N ARG A 80 -1.64 -32.34 -2.49
CA ARG A 80 -2.84 -32.00 -3.28
C ARG A 80 -4.06 -31.72 -2.40
N VAL A 81 -4.25 -32.49 -1.32
CA VAL A 81 -5.32 -32.25 -0.35
C VAL A 81 -5.12 -30.92 0.39
N LEU A 82 -3.89 -30.62 0.83
CA LEU A 82 -3.59 -29.33 1.49
C LEU A 82 -3.82 -28.14 0.54
N VAL A 83 -3.42 -28.26 -0.73
CA VAL A 83 -3.64 -27.25 -1.77
C VAL A 83 -5.14 -27.05 -1.98
N PHE A 84 -5.92 -28.11 -2.16
CA PHE A 84 -7.36 -27.99 -2.36
C PHE A 84 -8.04 -27.38 -1.14
N ALA A 85 -7.75 -27.90 0.06
CA ALA A 85 -8.35 -27.46 1.30
C ALA A 85 -8.10 -25.97 1.56
N THR A 86 -6.90 -25.49 1.24
CA THR A 86 -6.49 -24.10 1.45
C THR A 86 -7.01 -23.19 0.35
N PHE A 87 -6.76 -23.50 -0.93
CA PHE A 87 -6.88 -22.51 -2.01
C PHE A 87 -8.20 -22.52 -2.75
N PHE A 88 -9.02 -23.57 -2.64
CA PHE A 88 -10.23 -23.71 -3.45
C PHE A 88 -11.14 -22.48 -3.32
N GLY A 89 -11.30 -21.76 -4.44
CA GLY A 89 -12.14 -20.59 -4.58
C GLY A 89 -11.54 -19.30 -4.02
N MET A 90 -10.28 -19.25 -3.58
CA MET A 90 -9.64 -17.99 -3.13
C MET A 90 -9.23 -17.10 -4.31
N LYS A 91 -9.20 -15.78 -4.13
CA LYS A 91 -8.60 -14.88 -5.13
C LYS A 91 -7.08 -15.01 -5.08
N VAL A 92 -6.45 -15.04 -6.25
CA VAL A 92 -4.99 -15.14 -6.37
C VAL A 92 -4.30 -13.91 -5.75
N SER A 93 -4.86 -12.72 -5.96
CA SER A 93 -4.36 -11.47 -5.35
C SER A 93 -4.29 -11.51 -3.82
N ASP A 94 -5.25 -12.17 -3.18
CA ASP A 94 -5.32 -12.26 -1.71
C ASP A 94 -4.26 -13.24 -1.18
N ILE A 95 -4.03 -14.34 -1.91
CA ILE A 95 -2.95 -15.31 -1.64
C ILE A 95 -1.59 -14.63 -1.75
N GLU A 96 -1.33 -13.93 -2.86
CA GLU A 96 -0.09 -13.19 -3.10
C GLU A 96 0.15 -12.11 -2.04
N SER A 97 -0.93 -11.43 -1.61
CA SER A 97 -0.84 -10.47 -0.53
C SER A 97 -0.39 -11.13 0.78
N VAL A 98 -0.96 -12.29 1.15
CA VAL A 98 -0.54 -13.03 2.36
C VAL A 98 0.87 -13.58 2.23
N ALA A 99 1.27 -14.03 1.04
CA ALA A 99 2.62 -14.50 0.77
C ALA A 99 3.68 -13.41 0.92
N ARG A 100 3.36 -12.15 0.58
CA ARG A 100 4.25 -10.99 0.81
C ARG A 100 4.22 -10.46 2.23
N ALA A 101 3.05 -10.41 2.85
CA ALA A 101 2.85 -9.65 4.09
C ALA A 101 2.91 -10.50 5.38
N VAL A 102 2.64 -11.81 5.31
CA VAL A 102 2.53 -12.68 6.49
C VAL A 102 3.63 -13.72 6.54
N LEU A 103 3.73 -14.52 5.47
CA LEU A 103 4.60 -15.70 5.46
C LEU A 103 6.09 -15.40 5.68
N PRO A 104 6.68 -14.26 5.24
CA PRO A 104 8.11 -13.99 5.44
C PRO A 104 8.56 -14.03 6.90
N LYS A 105 7.72 -13.54 7.83
CA LYS A 105 8.00 -13.61 9.27
C LYS A 105 8.15 -15.06 9.75
N PHE A 106 7.26 -15.95 9.31
CA PHE A 106 7.24 -17.33 9.76
C PHE A 106 8.27 -18.21 9.05
N TYR A 107 8.64 -17.87 7.81
CA TYR A 107 9.73 -18.54 7.12
C TYR A 107 11.09 -18.14 7.68
N SER A 108 11.33 -16.84 7.90
CA SER A 108 12.59 -16.36 8.48
C SER A 108 12.86 -16.93 9.87
N SER A 109 11.82 -17.09 10.70
CA SER A 109 11.94 -17.70 12.03
C SER A 109 12.21 -19.20 12.00
N ASP A 110 12.23 -19.83 10.83
CA ASP A 110 12.41 -21.28 10.65
C ASP A 110 13.61 -21.60 9.76
N LEU A 111 14.50 -20.64 9.46
CA LEU A 111 15.67 -20.86 8.61
C LEU A 111 16.72 -21.75 9.28
N HIS A 112 17.20 -22.75 8.54
CA HIS A 112 18.21 -23.68 9.02
C HIS A 112 19.62 -23.06 8.98
N PRO A 113 20.35 -23.01 10.11
CA PRO A 113 21.63 -22.30 10.18
C PRO A 113 22.71 -22.89 9.26
N GLU A 114 22.91 -24.21 9.28
CA GLU A 114 23.93 -24.86 8.43
C GLU A 114 23.60 -24.79 6.94
N THR A 115 22.33 -24.96 6.58
CA THR A 115 21.89 -24.77 5.19
C THR A 115 22.15 -23.36 4.73
N TRP A 116 21.80 -22.35 5.53
CA TRP A 116 22.07 -20.97 5.17
C TRP A 116 23.57 -20.67 5.05
N ARG A 117 24.43 -21.23 5.90
CA ARG A 117 25.89 -21.07 5.83
C ARG A 117 26.43 -21.46 4.45
N VAL A 118 25.99 -22.59 3.90
CA VAL A 118 26.39 -23.05 2.57
C VAL A 118 25.65 -22.27 1.48
N PHE A 119 24.33 -22.13 1.62
CA PHE A 119 23.47 -21.54 0.60
C PHE A 119 23.79 -20.07 0.32
N SER A 120 24.08 -19.28 1.36
CA SER A 120 24.46 -17.87 1.23
C SER A 120 25.87 -17.67 0.65
N SER A 121 26.76 -18.66 0.77
CA SER A 121 28.14 -18.58 0.23
C SER A 121 28.22 -18.75 -1.29
N CYS A 122 27.13 -19.20 -1.93
CA CYS A 122 27.07 -19.41 -3.37
C CYS A 122 26.53 -18.17 -4.09
N GLY A 123 27.09 -17.82 -5.25
CA GLY A 123 26.65 -16.65 -6.02
C GLY A 123 25.38 -16.87 -6.83
N LYS A 124 25.05 -18.12 -7.20
CA LYS A 124 23.75 -18.44 -7.81
C LYS A 124 22.96 -19.42 -6.95
N ARG A 125 21.73 -19.04 -6.58
CA ARG A 125 20.89 -19.71 -5.59
C ARG A 125 19.58 -20.15 -6.23
N CYS A 126 19.29 -21.44 -6.12
CA CYS A 126 18.06 -22.03 -6.61
C CYS A 126 17.34 -22.79 -5.49
N VAL A 127 16.03 -22.60 -5.38
CA VAL A 127 15.19 -23.35 -4.43
C VAL A 127 14.17 -24.17 -5.20
N LEU A 128 14.12 -25.47 -4.88
CA LEU A 128 13.07 -26.39 -5.28
C LEU A 128 12.11 -26.56 -4.10
N THR A 129 10.80 -26.61 -4.36
CA THR A 129 9.84 -26.90 -3.30
C THR A 129 8.60 -27.62 -3.81
N ALA A 130 8.04 -28.48 -2.96
CA ALA A 130 6.73 -29.07 -3.21
C ALA A 130 5.58 -28.07 -2.90
N ASN A 131 5.86 -26.99 -2.18
CA ASN A 131 4.88 -25.94 -1.88
C ASN A 131 4.49 -25.15 -3.13
N PRO A 132 3.27 -24.59 -3.16
CA PRO A 132 2.87 -23.65 -4.21
C PRO A 132 3.85 -22.49 -4.35
N ARG A 133 4.34 -22.23 -5.58
CA ARG A 133 5.33 -21.16 -5.85
C ARG A 133 4.86 -19.80 -5.30
N VAL A 134 3.58 -19.49 -5.53
CA VAL A 134 2.92 -18.25 -5.06
C VAL A 134 3.06 -17.99 -3.56
N MET A 135 3.23 -19.02 -2.72
CA MET A 135 3.40 -18.87 -1.28
C MET A 135 4.84 -18.53 -0.87
N VAL A 136 5.83 -19.05 -1.60
CA VAL A 136 7.22 -19.06 -1.15
C VAL A 136 8.08 -18.04 -1.89
N GLU A 137 7.74 -17.77 -3.15
CA GLU A 137 8.54 -16.96 -4.07
C GLU A 137 8.81 -15.54 -3.53
N PRO A 138 7.82 -14.82 -2.96
CA PRO A 138 8.09 -13.49 -2.41
C PRO A 138 9.15 -13.50 -1.30
N PHE A 139 9.07 -14.46 -0.36
CA PHE A 139 10.06 -14.58 0.71
C PHE A 139 11.45 -14.91 0.15
N LEU A 140 11.53 -15.92 -0.72
CA LEU A 140 12.80 -16.41 -1.24
C LEU A 140 13.51 -15.36 -2.10
N LYS A 141 12.78 -14.66 -2.99
CA LYS A 141 13.37 -13.63 -3.84
C LYS A 141 13.69 -12.34 -3.08
N GLU A 142 12.73 -11.82 -2.31
CA GLU A 142 12.88 -10.48 -1.71
C GLU A 142 13.77 -10.45 -0.47
N TYR A 143 13.79 -11.53 0.32
CA TYR A 143 14.50 -11.55 1.61
C TYR A 143 15.76 -12.42 1.63
N LEU A 144 15.81 -13.47 0.80
CA LEU A 144 16.99 -14.37 0.73
C LEU A 144 17.82 -14.17 -0.55
N SER A 145 17.38 -13.30 -1.46
CA SER A 145 18.02 -13.07 -2.75
C SER A 145 18.23 -14.38 -3.54
N VAL A 146 17.19 -15.22 -3.59
CA VAL A 146 17.19 -16.43 -4.41
C VAL A 146 16.94 -16.05 -5.87
N ASP A 147 17.82 -16.50 -6.77
CA ASP A 147 17.73 -16.18 -8.20
C ASP A 147 16.60 -16.96 -8.89
N ILE A 148 16.47 -18.25 -8.55
CA ILE A 148 15.56 -19.17 -9.21
C ILE A 148 14.70 -19.89 -8.17
N VAL A 149 13.38 -19.75 -8.26
CA VAL A 149 12.41 -20.45 -7.42
C VAL A 149 11.57 -21.37 -8.29
N ILE A 150 11.64 -22.67 -8.03
CA ILE A 150 10.91 -23.70 -8.76
C ILE A 150 9.97 -24.39 -7.77
N GLY A 151 8.69 -23.99 -7.80
CA GLY A 151 7.65 -24.50 -6.90
C GLY A 151 6.51 -25.18 -7.65
N THR A 152 5.60 -25.81 -6.90
CA THR A 152 4.37 -26.38 -7.46
C THR A 152 3.49 -25.24 -8.01
N GLU A 153 2.97 -25.38 -9.22
CA GLU A 153 2.07 -24.39 -9.80
C GLU A 153 0.60 -24.78 -9.56
N ILE A 154 -0.21 -23.79 -9.15
CA ILE A 154 -1.65 -23.98 -8.92
C ILE A 154 -2.46 -23.56 -10.15
N CYS A 155 -3.55 -24.27 -10.42
CA CYS A 155 -4.49 -23.95 -11.49
C CYS A 155 -5.35 -22.75 -11.09
N THR A 156 -5.44 -21.75 -11.97
CA THR A 156 -6.25 -20.54 -11.75
C THR A 156 -7.30 -20.36 -12.85
N TYR A 157 -8.48 -19.86 -12.48
CA TYR A 157 -9.56 -19.52 -13.41
C TYR A 157 -10.16 -18.16 -13.02
N LYS A 158 -10.19 -17.20 -13.96
CA LYS A 158 -10.69 -15.83 -13.75
C LYS A 158 -10.12 -15.15 -12.49
N GLY A 159 -8.81 -15.28 -12.27
CA GLY A 159 -8.12 -14.70 -11.11
C GLY A 159 -8.41 -15.39 -9.76
N ARG A 160 -9.03 -16.57 -9.77
CA ARG A 160 -9.28 -17.39 -8.57
C ARG A 160 -8.54 -18.72 -8.65
N ALA A 161 -8.06 -19.21 -7.52
CA ALA A 161 -7.46 -20.53 -7.41
C ALA A 161 -8.54 -21.62 -7.45
N THR A 162 -8.34 -22.61 -8.31
CA THR A 162 -9.27 -23.75 -8.48
C THR A 162 -9.08 -24.84 -7.42
N GLY A 163 -8.05 -24.74 -6.58
CA GLY A 163 -7.68 -25.77 -5.60
C GLY A 163 -6.90 -26.96 -6.19
N PHE A 164 -6.67 -26.98 -7.51
CA PHE A 164 -5.88 -28.03 -8.17
C PHE A 164 -4.49 -27.53 -8.56
N VAL A 165 -3.58 -28.46 -8.82
CA VAL A 165 -2.22 -28.20 -9.32
C VAL A 165 -2.17 -28.39 -10.83
N ASN A 166 -1.29 -27.66 -11.51
CA ASN A 166 -1.08 -27.77 -12.95
C ASN A 166 -0.61 -29.18 -13.38
N GLU A 167 -0.59 -29.44 -14.68
CA GLU A 167 -0.23 -30.73 -15.28
C GLU A 167 1.17 -31.25 -14.88
N CYS A 168 2.10 -30.35 -14.53
CA CYS A 168 3.41 -30.72 -14.00
C CYS A 168 3.34 -31.43 -12.63
N GLY A 169 2.18 -31.40 -11.97
CA GLY A 169 1.92 -32.03 -10.68
C GLY A 169 2.64 -31.34 -9.52
N VAL A 170 2.60 -31.99 -8.36
CA VAL A 170 3.36 -31.54 -7.19
C VAL A 170 4.84 -31.89 -7.41
N LEU A 171 5.72 -30.92 -7.12
CA LEU A 171 7.16 -31.09 -7.30
C LEU A 171 7.79 -31.91 -6.17
N VAL A 172 7.74 -33.24 -6.34
CA VAL A 172 8.31 -34.23 -5.41
C VAL A 172 9.05 -35.29 -6.21
N GLY A 173 10.17 -35.82 -5.70
CA GLY A 173 10.86 -36.93 -6.36
C GLY A 173 11.35 -36.56 -7.75
N ASN A 174 11.01 -37.42 -8.72
CA ASN A 174 11.40 -37.23 -10.12
C ASN A 174 10.84 -35.93 -10.74
N ASN A 175 9.74 -35.38 -10.21
CA ASN A 175 9.21 -34.11 -10.72
C ASN A 175 10.14 -32.93 -10.37
N LYS A 176 10.77 -32.93 -9.19
CA LYS A 176 11.81 -31.93 -8.83
C LYS A 176 12.99 -32.03 -9.81
N ALA A 177 13.48 -33.24 -10.08
CA ALA A 177 14.58 -33.48 -11.01
C ALA A 177 14.25 -33.01 -12.44
N LYS A 178 13.06 -33.34 -12.96
CA LYS A 178 12.60 -32.88 -14.28
C LYS A 178 12.47 -31.37 -14.36
N ALA A 179 11.92 -30.73 -13.32
CA ALA A 179 11.78 -29.28 -13.26
C ALA A 179 13.15 -28.58 -13.22
N LEU A 180 14.11 -29.15 -12.48
CA LEU A 180 15.48 -28.65 -12.43
C LEU A 180 16.17 -28.74 -13.81
N LEU A 181 16.06 -29.88 -14.49
CA LEU A 181 16.59 -30.05 -15.85
C LEU A 181 15.97 -29.07 -16.85
N LYS A 182 14.66 -28.79 -16.72
CA LYS A 182 13.98 -27.80 -17.55
C LYS A 182 14.50 -26.38 -17.30
N ALA A 183 14.84 -26.04 -16.05
CA ALA A 183 15.29 -24.70 -15.68
C ALA A 183 16.76 -24.41 -16.08
N PHE A 184 17.65 -25.40 -15.98
CA PHE A 184 19.07 -25.21 -16.27
C PHE A 184 19.51 -25.77 -17.65
N GLY A 185 18.65 -26.55 -18.31
CA GLY A 185 18.99 -27.28 -19.52
C GLY A 185 19.85 -28.51 -19.24
N SER A 186 19.92 -29.43 -20.21
CA SER A 186 20.63 -30.72 -20.05
C SER A 186 22.16 -30.61 -19.94
N LYS A 187 22.74 -29.44 -20.28
CA LYS A 187 24.20 -29.22 -20.31
C LYS A 187 24.75 -28.56 -19.04
N PHE A 188 23.90 -27.95 -18.20
CA PHE A 188 24.33 -27.24 -17.01
C PHE A 188 23.94 -28.02 -15.75
N ALA A 189 24.94 -28.62 -15.09
CA ALA A 189 24.77 -29.30 -13.81
C ALA A 189 25.07 -28.32 -12.67
N PRO A 190 24.11 -28.04 -11.77
CA PRO A 190 24.38 -27.26 -10.55
C PRO A 190 25.52 -27.88 -9.73
N HIS A 191 26.24 -27.02 -9.01
CA HIS A 191 27.42 -27.45 -8.28
C HIS A 191 27.04 -28.21 -7.00
N ILE A 192 26.08 -27.69 -6.24
CA ILE A 192 25.71 -28.25 -4.93
C ILE A 192 24.21 -28.55 -4.89
N GLY A 193 23.86 -29.75 -4.44
CA GLY A 193 22.48 -30.16 -4.12
C GLY A 193 22.29 -30.36 -2.62
N LEU A 194 21.32 -29.70 -2.01
CA LEU A 194 20.97 -29.84 -0.60
C LEU A 194 19.55 -30.42 -0.48
N GLY A 195 19.39 -31.49 0.30
CA GLY A 195 18.10 -32.13 0.55
C GLY A 195 18.08 -32.85 1.89
N ASP A 196 16.90 -33.27 2.37
CA ASP A 196 16.76 -33.85 3.72
C ASP A 196 16.14 -35.26 3.73
N ARG A 197 15.63 -35.72 2.58
CA ARG A 197 14.89 -36.99 2.47
C ARG A 197 15.08 -37.70 1.13
N LYS A 198 14.61 -38.95 1.06
CA LYS A 198 14.75 -39.81 -0.13
C LYS A 198 14.08 -39.22 -1.39
N THR A 199 13.01 -38.44 -1.24
CA THR A 199 12.33 -37.79 -2.36
C THR A 199 13.14 -36.63 -2.98
N ASP A 200 14.25 -36.23 -2.36
CA ASP A 200 15.17 -35.23 -2.93
C ASP A 200 16.32 -35.85 -3.73
N PHE A 201 16.61 -37.15 -3.51
CA PHE A 201 17.74 -37.84 -4.15
C PHE A 201 17.73 -37.72 -5.68
N PRO A 202 16.58 -37.75 -6.39
CA PRO A 202 16.56 -37.59 -7.83
C PRO A 202 17.20 -36.29 -8.33
N PHE A 203 16.95 -35.14 -7.68
CA PHE A 203 17.56 -33.87 -8.11
C PHE A 203 18.98 -33.70 -7.56
N MET A 204 19.25 -34.23 -6.35
CA MET A 204 20.60 -34.24 -5.78
C MET A 204 21.58 -34.99 -6.69
N ASN A 205 21.15 -36.12 -7.27
CA ASN A 205 21.96 -36.88 -8.23
C ASN A 205 22.31 -36.11 -9.53
N LEU A 206 21.61 -35.01 -9.83
CA LEU A 206 21.93 -34.14 -10.97
C LEU A 206 22.99 -33.09 -10.66
N CYS A 207 23.31 -32.89 -9.37
CA CYS A 207 24.30 -31.92 -8.92
C CYS A 207 25.70 -32.57 -8.86
N LYS A 208 26.76 -31.76 -9.02
CA LYS A 208 28.16 -32.25 -8.95
C LYS A 208 28.49 -32.82 -7.57
N GLU A 209 28.13 -32.07 -6.52
CA GLU A 209 28.23 -32.44 -5.11
C GLU A 209 26.83 -32.39 -4.50
N SER A 210 26.58 -33.20 -3.47
CA SER A 210 25.30 -33.16 -2.77
C SER A 210 25.41 -33.60 -1.33
N TYR A 211 24.65 -32.94 -0.46
CA TYR A 211 24.72 -33.12 0.98
C TYR A 211 23.34 -33.28 1.60
N ILE A 212 23.24 -34.16 2.59
CA ILE A 212 22.03 -34.37 3.39
C ILE A 212 22.00 -33.39 4.56
N VAL A 213 20.85 -32.76 4.77
CA VAL A 213 20.52 -32.06 6.00
C VAL A 213 19.86 -33.05 6.97
N PRO A 214 20.53 -33.42 8.07
CA PRO A 214 20.00 -34.41 9.01
C PRO A 214 18.80 -33.86 9.78
N ARG A 215 17.96 -34.76 10.29
CA ARG A 215 16.88 -34.38 11.21
C ARG A 215 17.44 -34.23 12.61
N GLU A 216 17.63 -33.01 13.06
CA GLU A 216 18.08 -32.70 14.41
C GLU A 216 16.95 -31.96 15.16
N PRO A 217 16.40 -32.53 16.25
CA PRO A 217 15.25 -31.95 16.94
C PRO A 217 15.57 -30.64 17.67
N ASP A 218 16.82 -30.39 18.02
CA ASP A 218 17.24 -29.25 18.86
C ASP A 218 17.94 -28.12 18.09
N VAL A 219 17.90 -28.15 16.74
CA VAL A 219 18.49 -27.08 15.93
C VAL A 219 17.70 -25.81 16.13
N LYS A 220 18.37 -24.80 16.70
CA LYS A 220 17.83 -23.45 16.80
C LYS A 220 17.83 -22.78 15.43
N PRO A 221 16.70 -22.25 14.96
CA PRO A 221 16.67 -21.47 13.72
C PRO A 221 17.62 -20.28 13.78
N MET A 222 18.01 -19.82 12.60
CA MET A 222 18.82 -18.62 12.44
C MET A 222 18.14 -17.38 13.03
N GLY A 223 18.93 -16.50 13.64
CA GLY A 223 18.47 -15.18 14.07
C GLY A 223 18.13 -14.28 12.87
N GLN A 224 17.06 -13.49 13.01
CA GLN A 224 16.58 -12.60 11.94
C GLN A 224 17.58 -11.49 11.57
N ASP A 225 18.53 -11.18 12.47
CA ASP A 225 19.65 -10.26 12.27
C ASP A 225 20.60 -10.68 11.14
N LYS A 226 20.60 -11.98 10.78
CA LYS A 226 21.48 -12.54 9.74
C LYS A 226 20.84 -12.60 8.35
N LEU A 227 19.61 -12.11 8.20
CA LEU A 227 18.95 -12.03 6.90
C LEU A 227 19.62 -10.97 6.01
N PRO A 228 19.77 -11.22 4.70
CA PRO A 228 20.25 -10.22 3.75
C PRO A 228 19.44 -8.92 3.77
N LYS A 229 18.12 -9.06 3.96
CA LYS A 229 17.17 -7.95 4.09
C LYS A 229 16.32 -8.14 5.34
N PRO A 230 16.25 -7.17 6.26
CA PRO A 230 15.43 -7.29 7.46
C PRO A 230 13.95 -7.24 7.12
N ILE A 231 13.15 -8.00 7.87
CA ILE A 231 11.68 -7.94 7.79
C ILE A 231 11.21 -6.80 8.67
N VAL A 232 10.91 -5.66 8.04
CA VAL A 232 10.42 -4.47 8.75
C VAL A 232 8.89 -4.50 8.91
N PHE A 233 8.19 -5.05 7.92
CA PHE A 233 6.73 -5.07 7.89
C PHE A 233 6.18 -6.48 7.92
N HIS A 234 5.19 -6.71 8.78
CA HIS A 234 4.47 -7.97 8.90
C HIS A 234 3.00 -7.73 9.25
N ASP A 235 2.09 -8.46 8.60
CA ASP A 235 0.65 -8.23 8.66
C ASP A 235 -0.24 -9.48 8.84
N GLY A 236 0.22 -10.52 9.55
CA GLY A 236 -0.63 -11.65 9.98
C GLY A 236 -1.39 -11.41 11.28
N ARG A 237 -2.62 -11.92 11.41
CA ARG A 237 -3.40 -11.92 12.65
C ARG A 237 -2.86 -12.89 13.71
N LEU A 238 -2.19 -13.97 13.32
CA LEU A 238 -1.65 -14.94 14.27
C LEU A 238 -0.27 -14.52 14.80
N VAL A 239 -0.06 -14.66 16.11
CA VAL A 239 1.24 -14.39 16.76
C VAL A 239 2.20 -15.57 16.56
N GLN A 240 1.69 -16.79 16.72
CA GLN A 240 2.48 -18.03 16.70
C GLN A 240 2.25 -18.82 15.41
N LYS A 241 3.25 -19.61 15.01
CA LYS A 241 3.17 -20.53 13.87
C LYS A 241 2.08 -21.59 14.17
N PRO A 242 1.01 -21.71 13.36
CA PRO A 242 -0.10 -22.60 13.65
C PRO A 242 0.26 -24.05 13.31
N SER A 243 0.97 -24.73 14.21
CA SER A 243 1.08 -26.19 14.17
C SER A 243 -0.32 -26.83 14.22
N PRO A 244 -0.52 -28.09 13.78
CA PRO A 244 -1.84 -28.72 13.81
C PRO A 244 -2.53 -28.62 15.19
N LEU A 245 -1.78 -28.87 16.27
CA LEU A 245 -2.27 -28.73 17.64
C LEU A 245 -2.60 -27.28 17.98
N MET A 246 -1.72 -26.34 17.65
CA MET A 246 -1.96 -24.92 17.96
C MET A 246 -3.13 -24.35 17.14
N ALA A 247 -3.29 -24.78 15.90
CA ALA A 247 -4.41 -24.40 15.04
C ALA A 247 -5.74 -24.91 15.61
N LEU A 248 -5.77 -26.14 16.14
CA LEU A 248 -6.94 -26.68 16.84
C LEU A 248 -7.25 -25.85 18.10
N MET A 249 -6.24 -25.53 18.90
CA MET A 249 -6.40 -24.68 20.09
C MET A 249 -6.93 -23.29 19.74
N ILE A 250 -6.45 -22.68 18.63
CA ILE A 250 -6.96 -21.39 18.13
C ILE A 250 -8.46 -21.49 17.80
N ILE A 251 -8.89 -22.52 17.08
CA ILE A 251 -10.30 -22.71 16.71
C ILE A 251 -11.18 -22.86 17.95
N LEU A 252 -10.78 -23.73 18.88
CA LEU A 252 -11.53 -23.98 20.12
C LEU A 252 -11.58 -22.73 21.01
N TRP A 253 -10.54 -21.90 20.99
CA TRP A 253 -10.47 -20.70 21.78
C TRP A 253 -11.31 -19.55 21.22
N ILE A 254 -11.48 -19.42 19.90
CA ILE A 254 -12.14 -18.25 19.29
C ILE A 254 -13.53 -17.95 19.88
N PRO A 255 -14.46 -18.90 20.06
CA PRO A 255 -15.78 -18.62 20.64
C PRO A 255 -15.68 -18.05 22.08
N VAL A 256 -14.86 -18.68 22.92
CA VAL A 256 -14.65 -18.26 24.32
C VAL A 256 -13.94 -16.92 24.39
N GLY A 257 -12.86 -16.77 23.61
CA GLY A 257 -12.07 -15.56 23.50
C GLY A 257 -12.90 -14.39 22.98
N PHE A 258 -13.82 -14.61 22.05
CA PHE A 258 -14.68 -13.55 21.52
C PHE A 258 -15.65 -13.02 22.58
N LEU A 259 -16.30 -13.90 23.35
CA LEU A 259 -17.14 -13.50 24.48
C LEU A 259 -16.33 -12.72 25.54
N LEU A 260 -15.14 -13.21 25.86
CA LEU A 260 -14.23 -12.53 26.77
C LEU A 260 -13.80 -11.16 26.23
N ALA A 261 -13.58 -11.04 24.92
CA ALA A 261 -13.24 -9.78 24.27
C ALA A 261 -14.39 -8.79 24.35
N CYS A 262 -15.63 -9.22 24.12
CA CYS A 262 -16.82 -8.38 24.30
C CYS A 262 -16.92 -7.86 25.73
N LEU A 263 -16.71 -8.72 26.74
CA LEU A 263 -16.72 -8.33 28.15
C LEU A 263 -15.63 -7.31 28.47
N ARG A 264 -14.41 -7.51 27.97
CA ARG A 264 -13.28 -6.58 28.16
C ARG A 264 -13.53 -5.24 27.47
N ILE A 265 -14.05 -5.24 26.24
CA ILE A 265 -14.42 -4.00 25.52
C ILE A 265 -15.52 -3.27 26.27
N ALA A 266 -16.56 -3.97 26.73
CA ALA A 266 -17.65 -3.38 27.51
C ALA A 266 -17.14 -2.78 28.83
N ALA A 267 -16.23 -3.44 29.54
CA ALA A 267 -15.60 -2.90 30.75
C ALA A 267 -14.85 -1.60 30.46
N GLY A 268 -14.13 -1.52 29.33
CA GLY A 268 -13.46 -0.29 28.91
C GLY A 268 -14.43 0.83 28.53
N ALA A 269 -15.53 0.50 27.84
CA ALA A 269 -16.52 1.44 27.32
C ALA A 269 -17.50 1.98 28.36
N LEU A 270 -17.92 1.15 29.31
CA LEU A 270 -19.02 1.46 30.23
C LEU A 270 -18.56 1.92 31.62
N LEU A 271 -17.33 1.58 32.04
CA LEU A 271 -16.83 1.95 33.36
C LEU A 271 -16.13 3.32 33.34
N PRO A 272 -16.18 4.08 34.45
CA PRO A 272 -15.35 5.26 34.64
C PRO A 272 -13.86 4.92 34.53
N MET A 273 -13.08 5.79 33.87
CA MET A 273 -11.64 5.58 33.61
C MET A 273 -10.79 5.12 34.81
N PRO A 274 -10.97 5.67 36.04
CA PRO A 274 -10.23 5.19 37.21
C PRO A 274 -10.49 3.72 37.57
N LEU A 275 -11.66 3.18 37.23
CA LEU A 275 -12.05 1.80 37.50
C LEU A 275 -11.64 0.84 36.38
N VAL A 276 -11.44 1.34 35.16
CA VAL A 276 -11.06 0.53 33.99
C VAL A 276 -9.75 -0.23 34.25
N TYR A 277 -8.77 0.37 34.91
CA TYR A 277 -7.51 -0.29 35.27
C TYR A 277 -7.74 -1.58 36.07
N TYR A 278 -8.56 -1.49 37.12
CA TYR A 278 -8.88 -2.63 37.98
C TYR A 278 -9.75 -3.66 37.25
N ALA A 279 -10.73 -3.21 36.46
CA ALA A 279 -11.58 -4.09 35.67
C ALA A 279 -10.79 -4.87 34.60
N PHE A 280 -9.84 -4.23 33.92
CA PHE A 280 -8.95 -4.91 33.00
C PHE A 280 -8.09 -5.95 33.73
N TRP A 281 -7.57 -5.61 34.90
CA TRP A 281 -6.76 -6.53 35.70
C TRP A 281 -7.56 -7.76 36.15
N THR A 282 -8.81 -7.61 36.59
CA THR A 282 -9.69 -8.73 36.97
C THR A 282 -10.10 -9.58 35.77
N LEU A 283 -10.27 -8.96 34.60
CA LEU A 283 -10.57 -9.65 33.34
C LEU A 283 -9.32 -10.23 32.67
N GLY A 284 -8.13 -10.20 33.30
CA GLY A 284 -6.90 -10.82 32.81
C GLY A 284 -6.09 -10.00 31.81
N VAL A 285 -6.43 -8.72 31.63
CA VAL A 285 -5.66 -7.74 30.84
C VAL A 285 -4.70 -7.00 31.78
N ARG A 286 -3.39 -7.14 31.55
CA ARG A 286 -2.37 -6.53 32.41
C ARG A 286 -1.98 -5.16 31.88
N VAL A 287 -2.15 -4.11 32.68
CA VAL A 287 -1.66 -2.76 32.37
C VAL A 287 -0.48 -2.47 33.29
N ILE A 288 0.71 -2.25 32.72
CA ILE A 288 1.95 -1.98 33.43
C ILE A 288 2.29 -0.52 33.19
N ILE A 289 2.37 0.26 34.26
CA ILE A 289 2.70 1.69 34.21
C ILE A 289 4.14 1.85 34.65
N LYS A 290 4.97 2.47 33.80
CA LYS A 290 6.36 2.83 34.12
C LYS A 290 6.56 4.34 33.98
N GLY A 291 7.51 4.88 34.74
CA GLY A 291 7.74 6.32 34.82
C GLY A 291 6.65 7.03 35.63
N ASN A 292 6.69 8.36 35.61
CA ASN A 292 5.79 9.20 36.40
C ASN A 292 4.75 9.87 35.49
N PRO A 293 3.47 9.48 35.56
CA PRO A 293 2.41 10.12 34.76
C PRO A 293 2.22 11.59 35.17
N PRO A 294 2.10 12.53 34.21
CA PRO A 294 1.91 13.93 34.53
C PRO A 294 0.52 14.24 35.10
N LEU A 295 0.48 15.17 36.05
CA LEU A 295 -0.77 15.67 36.63
C LEU A 295 -1.66 16.35 35.56
N PRO A 296 -2.99 16.39 35.76
CA PRO A 296 -3.89 17.06 34.84
C PRO A 296 -3.57 18.56 34.72
N ALA A 297 -3.63 19.10 33.50
CA ALA A 297 -3.54 20.54 33.29
C ALA A 297 -4.71 21.26 34.00
N ARG A 298 -4.41 22.19 34.92
CA ARG A 298 -5.43 23.00 35.59
C ARG A 298 -5.82 24.18 34.68
N LYS A 299 -7.09 24.22 34.26
CA LYS A 299 -7.66 25.31 33.42
C LYS A 299 -7.46 26.72 34.01
N SER A 300 -7.33 26.85 35.33
CA SER A 300 -7.16 28.14 36.02
C SER A 300 -5.76 28.77 35.89
N THR A 301 -4.80 28.12 35.23
CA THR A 301 -3.39 28.58 35.18
C THR A 301 -2.93 29.10 33.81
N GLY A 302 -3.82 29.20 32.81
CA GLY A 302 -3.44 29.59 31.45
C GLY A 302 -2.51 28.60 30.73
N ARG A 303 -2.24 27.43 31.32
CA ARG A 303 -1.44 26.36 30.71
C ARG A 303 -2.26 25.63 29.65
N THR A 304 -1.69 25.51 28.45
CA THR A 304 -2.16 24.61 27.39
C THR A 304 -1.99 23.16 27.82
N GLY A 305 -2.83 22.26 27.32
CA GLY A 305 -2.74 20.83 27.61
C GLY A 305 -1.42 20.20 27.14
N VAL A 306 -1.10 19.05 27.74
CA VAL A 306 0.08 18.26 27.38
C VAL A 306 -0.21 17.41 26.15
N LEU A 307 0.72 17.39 25.21
CA LEU A 307 0.68 16.51 24.05
C LEU A 307 1.50 15.24 24.31
N PHE A 308 0.80 14.13 24.47
CA PHE A 308 1.41 12.80 24.61
C PHE A 308 1.77 12.24 23.24
N ILE A 309 3.04 11.88 23.06
CA ILE A 309 3.58 11.40 21.79
C ILE A 309 3.88 9.91 21.93
N CYS A 310 2.98 9.08 21.39
CA CYS A 310 3.05 7.63 21.56
C CYS A 310 3.70 6.94 20.36
N SER A 311 4.53 5.92 20.61
CA SER A 311 4.78 4.90 19.58
C SER A 311 3.47 4.18 19.25
N HIS A 312 3.25 3.84 17.98
CA HIS A 312 1.99 3.23 17.56
C HIS A 312 2.15 1.70 17.48
N ARG A 313 1.58 0.95 18.42
CA ARG A 313 1.53 -0.52 18.43
C ARG A 313 0.18 -1.08 18.06
N THR A 314 -0.88 -0.46 18.54
CA THR A 314 -2.26 -0.80 18.16
C THR A 314 -3.11 0.44 18.17
N LEU A 315 -4.30 0.38 17.58
CA LEU A 315 -5.27 1.46 17.71
C LEU A 315 -5.71 1.70 19.17
N LEU A 316 -5.44 0.76 20.08
CA LEU A 316 -5.78 0.84 21.50
C LEU A 316 -4.74 1.61 22.32
N ASP A 317 -3.61 2.04 21.74
CA ASP A 317 -2.57 2.81 22.48
C ASP A 317 -3.19 3.98 23.28
N PRO A 318 -4.06 4.83 22.68
CA PRO A 318 -4.69 5.93 23.41
C PRO A 318 -5.60 5.50 24.57
N ILE A 319 -6.24 4.33 24.44
CA ILE A 319 -7.15 3.79 25.47
C ILE A 319 -6.31 3.35 26.66
N PHE A 320 -5.24 2.59 26.44
CA PHE A 320 -4.35 2.16 27.51
C PHE A 320 -3.58 3.32 28.15
N LEU A 321 -3.22 4.35 27.39
CA LEU A 321 -2.70 5.60 27.93
C LEU A 321 -3.71 6.27 28.87
N SER A 322 -4.98 6.37 28.45
CA SER A 322 -6.05 6.96 29.27
C SER A 322 -6.33 6.15 30.54
N THR A 323 -6.30 4.82 30.43
CA THR A 323 -6.40 3.91 31.58
C THR A 323 -5.23 4.11 32.55
N ALA A 324 -4.00 4.26 32.04
CA ALA A 324 -2.81 4.51 32.87
C ALA A 324 -2.85 5.88 33.57
N LEU A 325 -3.44 6.90 32.94
CA LEU A 325 -3.63 8.23 33.52
C LEU A 325 -4.86 8.32 34.45
N GLY A 326 -5.75 7.31 34.43
CA GLY A 326 -7.01 7.32 35.16
C GLY A 326 -8.02 8.37 34.65
N ARG A 327 -7.81 8.94 33.46
CA ARG A 327 -8.67 9.98 32.86
C ARG A 327 -8.75 9.82 31.34
N PRO A 328 -9.88 10.15 30.70
CA PRO A 328 -10.02 10.02 29.26
C PRO A 328 -9.20 11.10 28.53
N ILE A 329 -8.29 10.67 27.65
CA ILE A 329 -7.50 11.58 26.79
C ILE A 329 -8.00 11.46 25.34
N PRO A 330 -8.44 12.56 24.71
CA PRO A 330 -8.79 12.55 23.30
C PRO A 330 -7.62 12.16 22.41
N ALA A 331 -7.90 11.44 21.32
CA ALA A 331 -6.89 10.91 20.41
C ALA A 331 -7.11 11.35 18.97
N VAL A 332 -6.04 11.82 18.31
CA VAL A 332 -6.06 12.09 16.86
C VAL A 332 -5.65 10.86 16.07
N THR A 333 -6.43 10.51 15.02
CA THR A 333 -6.22 9.28 14.23
C THR A 333 -6.38 9.54 12.73
N TYR A 334 -5.55 8.86 11.91
CA TYR A 334 -5.58 8.99 10.44
C TYR A 334 -6.51 7.99 9.73
N SER A 335 -6.86 6.89 10.40
CA SER A 335 -7.65 5.80 9.83
C SER A 335 -8.23 4.96 10.96
N LEU A 336 -9.47 5.26 11.35
CA LEU A 336 -10.22 4.51 12.34
C LEU A 336 -11.52 3.95 11.73
N SER A 337 -11.81 2.68 12.00
CA SER A 337 -13.07 2.08 11.57
C SER A 337 -14.24 2.71 12.33
N ARG A 338 -15.41 2.85 11.68
CA ARG A 338 -16.61 3.38 12.35
C ARG A 338 -17.00 2.57 13.58
N LEU A 339 -16.85 1.24 13.52
CA LEU A 339 -17.13 0.37 14.65
C LEU A 339 -16.19 0.67 15.83
N SER A 340 -14.89 0.80 15.56
CA SER A 340 -13.89 1.14 16.59
C SER A 340 -14.13 2.50 17.22
N GLU A 341 -14.66 3.46 16.47
CA GLU A 341 -15.05 4.79 16.95
C GLU A 341 -16.28 4.72 17.87
N ILE A 342 -17.30 3.94 17.51
CA ILE A 342 -18.52 3.75 18.32
C ILE A 342 -18.21 3.09 19.66
N ILE A 343 -17.34 2.09 19.69
CA ILE A 343 -17.00 1.34 20.91
C ILE A 343 -15.86 2.00 21.72
N SER A 344 -15.34 3.14 21.27
CA SER A 344 -14.22 3.82 21.92
C SER A 344 -14.69 4.51 23.22
N PRO A 345 -14.00 4.30 24.36
CA PRO A 345 -14.31 4.99 25.61
C PRO A 345 -13.77 6.42 25.67
N ILE A 346 -13.03 6.84 24.64
CA ILE A 346 -12.41 8.16 24.52
C ILE A 346 -12.86 8.84 23.23
N LYS A 347 -12.84 10.18 23.24
CA LYS A 347 -13.08 10.99 22.05
C LYS A 347 -11.97 10.71 21.03
N THR A 348 -12.35 10.24 19.85
CA THR A 348 -11.42 10.10 18.72
C THR A 348 -11.70 11.19 17.70
N VAL A 349 -10.64 11.77 17.14
CA VAL A 349 -10.74 12.85 16.15
C VAL A 349 -10.01 12.42 14.90
N ARG A 350 -10.72 12.47 13.76
CA ARG A 350 -10.16 12.05 12.46
C ARG A 350 -9.37 13.21 11.84
N LEU A 351 -8.12 12.94 11.49
CA LEU A 351 -7.29 13.88 10.75
C LEU A 351 -7.66 13.86 9.25
N SER A 352 -7.69 15.05 8.65
CA SER A 352 -8.07 15.32 7.27
C SER A 352 -6.95 14.99 6.26
N ARG A 353 -5.72 14.78 6.74
CA ARG A 353 -4.48 14.63 5.94
C ARG A 353 -4.08 15.91 5.20
N ASP A 354 -4.73 17.03 5.52
CA ASP A 354 -4.26 18.36 5.19
C ASP A 354 -3.48 18.94 6.37
N ARG A 355 -2.24 19.36 6.13
CA ARG A 355 -1.31 19.78 7.19
C ARG A 355 -1.84 20.99 7.95
N ILE A 356 -2.44 21.96 7.25
CA ILE A 356 -2.88 23.23 7.85
C ILE A 356 -4.14 23.00 8.69
N THR A 357 -5.12 22.30 8.12
CA THR A 357 -6.37 21.92 8.79
C THR A 357 -6.10 21.09 10.04
N ASP A 358 -5.24 20.08 9.92
CA ASP A 358 -4.87 19.20 11.04
C ASP A 358 -4.10 19.97 12.13
N ALA A 359 -3.20 20.89 11.75
CA ALA A 359 -2.49 21.75 12.70
C ALA A 359 -3.44 22.63 13.52
N ASN A 360 -4.39 23.29 12.85
CA ASN A 360 -5.35 24.17 13.48
C ASN A 360 -6.29 23.41 14.42
N MET A 361 -6.74 22.22 13.99
CA MET A 361 -7.56 21.33 14.80
C MET A 361 -6.82 20.86 16.06
N ILE A 362 -5.57 20.41 15.92
CA ILE A 362 -4.76 19.95 17.07
C ILE A 362 -4.51 21.10 18.06
N LYS A 363 -4.19 22.31 17.57
CA LYS A 363 -4.02 23.49 18.42
C LYS A 363 -5.28 23.80 19.23
N LYS A 364 -6.46 23.73 18.60
CA LYS A 364 -7.74 23.93 19.28
C LYS A 364 -7.97 22.88 20.37
N LEU A 365 -7.72 21.61 20.08
CA LEU A 365 -7.87 20.52 21.07
C LEU A 365 -6.90 20.68 22.26
N LEU A 366 -5.67 21.14 22.02
CA LEU A 366 -4.68 21.41 23.06
C LEU A 366 -5.05 22.59 23.97
N GLN A 367 -5.90 23.51 23.50
CA GLN A 367 -6.48 24.56 24.35
C GLN A 367 -7.58 24.01 25.26
N GLU A 368 -8.30 22.97 24.82
CA GLU A 368 -9.37 22.32 25.60
C GLU A 368 -8.81 21.41 26.71
N GLY A 369 -7.66 20.76 26.48
CA GLY A 369 -6.99 19.89 27.44
C GLY A 369 -5.86 19.06 26.83
N ASP A 370 -5.48 18.00 27.54
CA ASP A 370 -4.44 17.05 27.10
C ASP A 370 -4.87 16.30 25.83
N LEU A 371 -3.91 15.92 24.99
CA LEU A 371 -4.16 15.23 23.73
C LEU A 371 -3.12 14.13 23.51
N VAL A 372 -3.53 13.03 22.86
CA VAL A 372 -2.58 12.01 22.39
C VAL A 372 -2.47 12.00 20.86
N ILE A 373 -1.23 11.90 20.39
CA ILE A 373 -0.89 11.73 18.98
C ILE A 373 0.07 10.55 18.80
N CYS A 374 -0.19 9.75 17.76
CA CYS A 374 0.72 8.71 17.30
C CYS A 374 1.39 9.18 16.00
N PRO A 375 2.56 9.85 16.05
CA PRO A 375 3.18 10.51 14.90
C PRO A 375 3.67 9.55 13.82
N GLU A 376 3.89 8.30 14.16
CA GLU A 376 4.15 7.20 13.22
C GLU A 376 2.99 7.03 12.23
N GLY A 377 1.76 7.35 12.66
CA GLY A 377 0.53 7.25 11.86
C GLY A 377 0.14 5.82 11.47
N THR A 378 0.95 4.84 11.86
CA THR A 378 0.78 3.43 11.55
C THR A 378 1.58 2.56 12.52
N THR A 379 1.23 1.29 12.63
CA THR A 379 1.91 0.31 13.48
C THR A 379 3.02 -0.45 12.75
N CYS A 380 4.18 -0.56 13.39
CA CYS A 380 5.18 -1.59 13.11
C CYS A 380 5.17 -2.63 14.25
N ARG A 381 5.15 -3.92 13.86
CA ARG A 381 5.07 -5.05 14.80
C ARG A 381 6.43 -5.60 15.19
N GLU A 382 7.38 -5.51 14.27
CA GLU A 382 8.76 -5.89 14.51
C GLU A 382 9.43 -4.81 15.36
N PRO A 383 10.64 -5.04 15.92
CA PRO A 383 11.29 -4.12 16.84
C PRO A 383 11.86 -2.87 16.14
N PHE A 384 11.02 -2.21 15.34
CA PHE A 384 11.30 -0.98 14.62
C PHE A 384 10.30 0.12 14.98
N LEU A 385 10.74 1.36 14.84
CA LEU A 385 9.90 2.55 14.85
C LEU A 385 10.01 3.25 13.51
N LEU A 386 8.87 3.48 12.86
CA LEU A 386 8.85 4.25 11.61
C LEU A 386 9.11 5.72 11.89
N ARG A 387 9.44 6.44 10.82
CA ARG A 387 9.72 7.87 10.86
C ARG A 387 8.52 8.63 11.44
N PHE A 388 8.79 9.48 12.43
CA PHE A 388 7.76 10.34 13.02
C PHE A 388 7.50 11.56 12.12
N SER A 389 6.21 11.91 11.96
CA SER A 389 5.84 13.20 11.38
C SER A 389 6.33 14.34 12.27
N ALA A 390 6.92 15.38 11.69
CA ALA A 390 7.42 16.54 12.43
C ALA A 390 6.33 17.51 12.89
N LEU A 391 5.09 17.34 12.40
CA LEU A 391 3.99 18.28 12.63
C LEU A 391 3.78 18.56 14.13
N PHE A 392 3.77 17.54 14.97
CA PHE A 392 3.48 17.70 16.40
C PHE A 392 4.49 18.60 17.13
N ALA A 393 5.75 18.62 16.68
CA ALA A 393 6.82 19.42 17.28
C ALA A 393 6.62 20.94 17.05
N GLU A 394 5.86 21.32 16.02
CA GLU A 394 5.55 22.71 15.68
C GLU A 394 4.37 23.27 16.48
N LEU A 395 3.56 22.40 17.10
CA LEU A 395 2.26 22.76 17.67
C LEU A 395 2.33 23.15 19.14
N THR A 396 3.25 22.57 19.92
CA THR A 396 3.38 22.84 21.35
C THR A 396 4.78 22.54 21.87
N ASN A 397 5.15 23.20 22.97
CA ASN A 397 6.34 22.92 23.77
C ASN A 397 6.04 21.99 24.96
N GLU A 398 4.77 21.68 25.22
CA GLU A 398 4.33 20.77 26.28
C GLU A 398 4.28 19.32 25.75
N LEU A 399 5.46 18.75 25.48
CA LEU A 399 5.62 17.43 24.86
C LEU A 399 5.99 16.37 25.90
N VAL A 400 5.25 15.26 25.94
CA VAL A 400 5.58 14.10 26.79
C VAL A 400 5.65 12.84 25.91
N PRO A 401 6.87 12.34 25.63
CA PRO A 401 7.03 11.06 24.93
C PRO A 401 6.52 9.90 25.77
N VAL A 402 5.79 8.97 25.15
CA VAL A 402 5.30 7.76 25.81
C VAL A 402 5.67 6.54 24.97
N ALA A 403 6.49 5.66 25.55
CA ALA A 403 6.86 4.41 24.93
C ALA A 403 5.76 3.36 25.21
N MET A 404 5.08 2.93 24.15
CA MET A 404 4.01 1.93 24.20
C MET A 404 4.56 0.58 23.75
N CYS A 405 4.35 -0.45 24.57
CA CYS A 405 4.68 -1.84 24.23
C CYS A 405 3.49 -2.73 24.56
N ASN A 406 3.14 -3.64 23.66
CA ASN A 406 2.11 -4.64 23.89
C ASN A 406 2.72 -6.05 23.84
N LYS A 407 2.15 -6.97 24.61
CA LYS A 407 2.46 -8.41 24.50
C LYS A 407 1.17 -9.17 24.27
N MET A 408 1.20 -9.99 23.24
CA MET A 408 0.08 -10.80 22.74
C MET A 408 0.57 -12.23 22.59
N SER A 409 -0.29 -13.21 22.86
CA SER A 409 0.09 -14.63 22.86
C SER A 409 -0.53 -15.41 21.69
N MET A 410 -1.68 -14.98 21.18
CA MET A 410 -2.41 -15.67 20.11
C MET A 410 -2.67 -14.76 18.91
N PHE A 411 -3.16 -13.55 19.15
CA PHE A 411 -3.64 -12.67 18.07
C PHE A 411 -3.02 -11.27 18.12
N HIS A 412 -2.61 -10.78 16.94
CA HIS A 412 -2.24 -9.39 16.75
C HIS A 412 -3.47 -8.49 16.70
N GLY A 413 -3.48 -7.46 17.54
CA GLY A 413 -4.57 -6.49 17.70
C GLY A 413 -4.66 -5.40 16.62
N THR A 414 -3.92 -5.53 15.53
CA THR A 414 -3.94 -4.55 14.43
C THR A 414 -3.62 -5.23 13.12
N THR A 415 -4.15 -4.75 12.00
CA THR A 415 -3.81 -5.23 10.65
C THR A 415 -3.86 -4.09 9.63
N ALA A 416 -3.00 -4.14 8.62
CA ALA A 416 -3.06 -3.28 7.44
C ALA A 416 -4.15 -3.76 6.47
N ARG A 417 -4.41 -5.07 6.41
CA ARG A 417 -5.36 -5.71 5.49
C ARG A 417 -6.56 -6.33 6.20
N GLY A 418 -7.67 -6.48 5.48
CA GLY A 418 -8.90 -7.08 6.01
C GLY A 418 -9.72 -6.11 6.87
N TRP A 419 -10.67 -6.65 7.64
CA TRP A 419 -11.63 -5.82 8.39
C TRP A 419 -11.03 -5.29 9.70
N LYS A 420 -10.59 -4.03 9.68
CA LYS A 420 -10.01 -3.33 10.84
C LYS A 420 -10.96 -3.16 12.04
N GLY A 421 -12.27 -3.31 11.84
CA GLY A 421 -13.24 -3.27 12.96
C GLY A 421 -13.01 -4.36 14.00
N MET A 422 -12.37 -5.47 13.59
CA MET A 422 -12.06 -6.60 14.47
C MET A 422 -10.78 -6.41 15.29
N ASP A 423 -10.00 -5.35 15.05
CA ASP A 423 -8.72 -5.10 15.71
C ASP A 423 -8.82 -5.12 17.25
N PRO A 424 -9.80 -4.42 17.88
CA PRO A 424 -9.98 -4.48 19.33
C PRO A 424 -10.34 -5.89 19.82
N PHE A 425 -11.18 -6.60 19.07
CA PHE A 425 -11.61 -7.95 19.42
C PHE A 425 -10.41 -8.90 19.41
N TYR A 426 -9.61 -8.91 18.34
CA TYR A 426 -8.41 -9.76 18.29
C TYR A 426 -7.44 -9.46 19.43
N PHE A 427 -7.21 -8.19 19.78
CA PHE A 427 -6.40 -7.85 20.94
C PHE A 427 -6.97 -8.46 22.23
N PHE A 428 -8.24 -8.20 22.53
CA PHE A 428 -8.88 -8.64 23.76
C PHE A 428 -9.27 -10.13 23.77
N MET A 429 -9.16 -10.83 22.64
CA MET A 429 -9.31 -12.29 22.56
C MET A 429 -8.07 -13.02 23.08
N ASN A 430 -6.91 -12.37 23.22
CA ASN A 430 -5.73 -13.02 23.78
C ASN A 430 -6.04 -13.51 25.22
N PRO A 431 -5.58 -14.70 25.64
CA PRO A 431 -5.82 -15.19 27.00
C PRO A 431 -5.38 -14.21 28.10
N SER A 432 -4.15 -13.71 28.02
CA SER A 432 -3.63 -12.69 28.94
C SER A 432 -2.80 -11.64 28.18
N PRO A 433 -3.45 -10.64 27.56
CA PRO A 433 -2.75 -9.56 26.90
C PRO A 433 -2.16 -8.61 27.95
N SER A 434 -0.99 -8.05 27.64
CA SER A 434 -0.40 -6.99 28.47
C SER A 434 -0.08 -5.74 27.67
N TYR A 435 -0.31 -4.58 28.27
CA TYR A 435 0.13 -3.29 27.77
C TYR A 435 1.08 -2.65 28.77
N GLU A 436 2.25 -2.24 28.30
CA GLU A 436 3.20 -1.44 29.04
C GLU A 436 3.17 -0.01 28.52
N VAL A 437 2.87 0.92 29.43
CA VAL A 437 2.81 2.36 29.17
C VAL A 437 3.95 3.00 29.94
N ASN A 438 5.00 3.39 29.23
CA ASN A 438 6.19 3.96 29.84
C ASN A 438 6.26 5.48 29.57
N PHE A 439 5.98 6.26 30.62
CA PHE A 439 6.03 7.71 30.60
C PHE A 439 7.48 8.18 30.70
N LEU A 440 7.94 8.87 29.65
CA LEU A 440 9.26 9.51 29.66
C LEU A 440 9.15 10.92 30.24
N ASN A 441 10.30 11.47 30.62
CA ASN A 441 10.36 12.84 31.13
C ASN A 441 9.79 13.83 30.11
N LYS A 442 9.13 14.87 30.63
CA LYS A 442 8.67 16.00 29.81
C LYS A 442 9.85 16.54 29.01
N TRP A 443 9.61 16.80 27.72
CA TRP A 443 10.64 17.26 26.81
C TRP A 443 11.20 18.62 27.28
N PRO A 444 12.54 18.76 27.42
CA PRO A 444 13.16 20.01 27.89
C PRO A 444 12.87 21.17 26.93
N HIS A 445 12.65 22.36 27.49
CA HIS A 445 12.30 23.55 26.70
C HIS A 445 13.39 23.90 25.68
N GLU A 446 14.66 23.73 26.06
CA GLU A 446 15.86 24.00 25.24
C GLU A 446 15.93 23.11 23.98
N LEU A 447 15.22 21.97 24.01
CA LEU A 447 15.16 21.01 22.91
C LEU A 447 13.87 21.14 22.09
N THR A 448 13.10 22.22 22.25
CA THR A 448 11.86 22.48 21.48
C THR A 448 12.08 23.43 20.31
N CYS A 449 11.12 23.47 19.39
CA CYS A 449 11.13 24.41 18.27
C CYS A 449 11.14 25.88 18.71
N LYS A 450 10.52 26.21 19.86
CA LYS A 450 10.53 27.57 20.43
C LYS A 450 11.92 28.02 20.87
N ALA A 451 12.81 27.07 21.20
CA ALA A 451 14.22 27.35 21.52
C ALA A 451 15.13 27.34 20.27
N GLY A 452 14.55 27.30 19.06
CA GLY A 452 15.29 27.39 17.80
C GLY A 452 15.70 26.05 17.18
N LYS A 453 15.23 24.91 17.69
CA LYS A 453 15.44 23.59 17.04
C LYS A 453 14.50 23.41 15.85
N SER A 454 14.94 22.66 14.82
CA SER A 454 14.04 22.31 13.71
C SER A 454 13.01 21.27 14.16
N SER A 455 11.80 21.31 13.59
CA SER A 455 10.74 20.36 13.93
C SER A 455 11.13 18.91 13.58
N HIS A 456 11.92 18.72 12.53
CA HIS A 456 12.48 17.44 12.16
C HIS A 456 13.48 16.91 13.19
N ASP A 457 14.35 17.76 13.74
CA ASP A 457 15.30 17.34 14.78
C ASP A 457 14.56 16.90 16.02
N VAL A 458 13.58 17.69 16.48
CA VAL A 458 12.75 17.35 17.65
C VAL A 458 12.05 16.01 17.45
N ALA A 459 11.44 15.79 16.29
CA ALA A 459 10.76 14.53 15.98
C ALA A 459 11.73 13.34 15.95
N ASN A 460 12.91 13.51 15.35
CA ASN A 460 13.94 12.47 15.29
C ASN A 460 14.52 12.15 16.67
N TYR A 461 14.73 13.16 17.54
CA TYR A 461 15.20 12.95 18.91
C TYR A 461 14.18 12.20 19.76
N ILE A 462 12.89 12.56 19.62
CA ILE A 462 11.80 11.87 20.33
C ILE A 462 11.67 10.44 19.82
N GLN A 463 11.73 10.21 18.50
CA GLN A 463 11.74 8.86 17.91
C GLN A 463 12.88 8.02 18.50
N ARG A 464 14.12 8.54 18.54
CA ARG A 464 15.28 7.82 19.10
C ARG A 464 15.14 7.53 20.59
N THR A 465 14.62 8.49 21.37
CA THR A 465 14.41 8.30 22.81
C THR A 465 13.39 7.18 23.09
N ILE A 466 12.28 7.18 22.35
CA ILE A 466 11.28 6.10 22.46
C ILE A 466 11.86 4.77 21.96
N ALA A 467 12.62 4.78 20.86
CA ALA A 467 13.28 3.59 20.31
C ALA A 467 14.23 2.96 21.33
N ALA A 468 15.12 3.76 21.92
CA ALA A 468 16.07 3.32 22.94
C ALA A 468 15.35 2.74 24.16
N THR A 469 14.27 3.36 24.61
CA THR A 469 13.45 2.88 25.73
C THR A 469 12.83 1.51 25.45
N LEU A 470 12.39 1.29 24.21
CA LEU A 470 11.79 0.02 23.79
C LEU A 470 12.82 -1.03 23.35
N SER A 471 14.10 -0.66 23.19
CA SER A 471 15.15 -1.45 22.52
C SER A 471 14.83 -1.73 21.04
N TYR A 472 14.32 -0.73 20.34
CA TYR A 472 13.89 -0.80 18.94
C TYR A 472 14.83 0.00 18.03
N GLU A 473 14.84 -0.33 16.75
CA GLU A 473 15.60 0.39 15.74
C GLU A 473 14.75 1.47 15.05
N CYS A 474 15.33 2.64 14.78
CA CYS A 474 14.65 3.68 14.01
C CYS A 474 14.78 3.40 12.52
N THR A 475 13.70 3.60 11.77
CA THR A 475 13.70 3.50 10.30
C THR A 475 13.30 4.83 9.67
N ASN A 476 13.67 5.00 8.40
CA ASN A 476 13.25 6.14 7.58
C ASN A 476 11.95 5.87 6.81
N PHE A 477 11.39 4.66 6.95
CA PHE A 477 10.15 4.31 6.29
C PHE A 477 8.98 5.13 6.85
N THR A 478 8.05 5.44 5.96
CA THR A 478 6.84 6.19 6.23
C THR A 478 5.63 5.27 6.28
N ARG A 479 4.50 5.83 6.69
CA ARG A 479 3.19 5.18 6.57
C ARG A 479 2.90 4.69 5.15
N LYS A 480 3.24 5.50 4.12
CA LYS A 480 3.00 5.15 2.71
C LYS A 480 3.79 3.90 2.33
N ASP A 481 5.06 3.83 2.73
CA ASP A 481 5.95 2.70 2.45
C ASP A 481 5.38 1.40 3.05
N LYS A 482 4.86 1.47 4.28
CA LYS A 482 4.22 0.33 4.92
C LYS A 482 3.02 -0.18 4.11
N TYR A 483 2.08 0.71 3.75
CA TYR A 483 0.89 0.28 3.02
C TYR A 483 1.24 -0.21 1.61
N MET A 484 2.24 0.38 0.97
CA MET A 484 2.70 -0.05 -0.34
C MET A 484 3.28 -1.47 -0.25
N ALA A 485 4.14 -1.72 0.74
CA ALA A 485 4.74 -3.03 0.96
C ALA A 485 3.73 -4.13 1.36
N LEU A 486 2.77 -3.81 2.24
CA LEU A 486 1.86 -4.81 2.80
C LEU A 486 0.60 -5.02 1.97
N ALA A 487 0.04 -3.94 1.42
CA ALA A 487 -1.30 -3.93 0.82
C ALA A 487 -1.33 -3.44 -0.63
N GLY A 488 -0.18 -3.05 -1.21
CA GLY A 488 -0.09 -2.57 -2.59
C GLY A 488 -0.86 -1.27 -2.85
N ASN A 489 -1.09 -0.46 -1.81
CA ASN A 489 -1.74 0.86 -1.90
C ASN A 489 -1.05 1.85 -0.95
N ASP A 490 -1.38 3.13 -1.02
CA ASP A 490 -0.75 4.16 -0.17
C ASP A 490 -1.42 4.33 1.22
N GLY A 491 -2.37 3.46 1.56
CA GLY A 491 -3.14 3.54 2.80
C GLY A 491 -4.22 4.61 2.80
N THR A 492 -4.48 5.25 1.66
CA THR A 492 -5.78 5.87 1.43
C THR A 492 -6.80 4.75 1.20
N VAL A 493 -7.92 4.80 1.92
CA VAL A 493 -9.07 4.01 1.49
C VAL A 493 -9.55 4.77 0.28
N THR A 494 -9.17 4.31 -0.91
CA THR A 494 -9.92 4.66 -2.10
C THR A 494 -11.35 4.29 -1.76
N THR A 495 -12.19 5.32 -1.61
CA THR A 495 -13.62 5.08 -1.48
C THR A 495 -14.02 4.23 -2.68
N LYS A 496 -15.14 3.51 -2.60
CA LYS A 496 -15.68 2.74 -3.75
C LYS A 496 -15.72 3.52 -5.09
N SER A 497 -15.47 4.83 -5.05
CA SER A 497 -15.37 5.80 -6.14
C SER A 497 -14.35 5.49 -7.24
N GLU A 498 -13.08 5.13 -6.97
CA GLU A 498 -12.11 4.91 -8.08
C GLU A 498 -12.45 3.68 -8.92
N PHE A 499 -12.92 2.61 -8.26
CA PHE A 499 -13.49 1.45 -8.94
C PHE A 499 -14.85 1.78 -9.57
N ALA A 500 -15.64 2.70 -8.99
CA ALA A 500 -16.89 3.15 -9.58
C ALA A 500 -16.67 3.96 -10.85
N SER A 501 -15.64 4.81 -10.96
CA SER A 501 -15.36 5.58 -12.18
C SER A 501 -14.89 4.67 -13.32
N LYS A 502 -14.01 3.68 -13.05
CA LYS A 502 -13.64 2.67 -14.06
C LYS A 502 -14.81 1.76 -14.44
N LYS A 503 -15.63 1.34 -13.48
CA LYS A 503 -16.77 0.45 -13.72
C LYS A 503 -17.92 1.17 -14.44
N LYS A 504 -18.25 2.41 -14.03
CA LYS A 504 -19.24 3.26 -14.71
C LYS A 504 -18.80 3.59 -16.14
N ALA A 505 -17.51 3.90 -16.36
CA ALA A 505 -17.00 4.21 -17.70
C ALA A 505 -17.03 2.97 -18.61
N LYS A 506 -16.67 1.78 -18.10
CA LYS A 506 -16.63 0.54 -18.90
C LYS A 506 -17.98 0.15 -19.50
N ASP A 507 -19.09 0.52 -18.85
CA ASP A 507 -20.45 0.24 -19.35
C ASP A 507 -20.94 1.28 -20.39
N HIS A 508 -20.16 2.36 -20.64
CA HIS A 508 -20.51 3.48 -21.53
C HIS A 508 -19.38 3.91 -22.49
N LEU A 509 -18.43 3.00 -22.80
CA LEU A 509 -17.36 3.29 -23.76
C LEU A 509 -17.87 3.19 -25.20
N GLU A 510 -17.69 4.26 -25.97
CA GLU A 510 -17.92 4.31 -27.41
C GLU A 510 -16.60 4.61 -28.14
N LYS A 511 -16.55 4.42 -29.46
CA LYS A 511 -15.35 4.75 -30.24
C LYS A 511 -15.06 6.25 -30.13
N SER A 512 -13.81 6.63 -29.90
CA SER A 512 -13.46 8.04 -29.68
C SER A 512 -13.61 8.85 -30.96
N MET A 513 -14.20 10.04 -30.83
CA MET A 513 -14.38 10.98 -31.94
C MET A 513 -13.29 12.08 -31.90
N VAL A 514 -13.09 12.75 -33.04
CA VAL A 514 -12.23 13.94 -33.19
C VAL A 514 -13.02 15.08 -33.82
N THR A 515 -12.64 16.32 -33.54
CA THR A 515 -13.27 17.51 -34.16
C THR A 515 -12.76 17.68 -35.59
N ASP A 516 -13.68 17.72 -36.55
CA ASP A 516 -13.39 18.02 -37.95
C ASP A 516 -12.98 19.50 -38.13
N LEU A 517 -11.91 19.73 -38.89
CA LEU A 517 -11.29 21.04 -39.04
C LEU A 517 -12.12 22.02 -39.87
N GLU A 518 -12.96 21.54 -40.79
CA GLU A 518 -13.77 22.37 -41.69
C GLU A 518 -15.15 22.66 -41.10
N THR A 519 -15.75 21.67 -40.45
CA THR A 519 -17.15 21.73 -39.98
C THR A 519 -17.28 21.94 -38.47
N GLY A 520 -16.21 21.75 -37.69
CA GLY A 520 -16.24 21.82 -36.22
C GLY A 520 -17.03 20.68 -35.56
N LYS A 521 -17.48 19.68 -36.33
CA LYS A 521 -18.31 18.55 -35.84
C LYS A 521 -17.43 17.38 -35.38
N SER A 522 -17.96 16.60 -34.44
CA SER A 522 -17.32 15.38 -33.93
C SER A 522 -17.47 14.23 -34.94
N ILE A 523 -16.38 13.69 -35.47
CA ILE A 523 -16.34 12.60 -36.46
C ILE A 523 -15.50 11.40 -35.99
N GLU A 524 -15.83 10.20 -36.47
CA GLU A 524 -14.99 9.01 -36.26
C GLU A 524 -13.67 9.14 -37.03
N SER A 525 -12.55 8.72 -36.44
CA SER A 525 -11.22 8.96 -36.98
C SER A 525 -10.37 7.70 -37.04
N GLU A 526 -9.58 7.55 -38.10
CA GLU A 526 -8.46 6.58 -38.15
C GLU A 526 -7.22 7.09 -37.39
N TYR A 527 -7.17 8.39 -37.08
CA TYR A 527 -6.05 9.05 -36.40
C TYR A 527 -6.12 8.89 -34.86
N ARG A 528 -7.31 8.58 -34.32
CA ARG A 528 -7.54 8.25 -32.91
C ARG A 528 -8.32 6.94 -32.81
N THR A 529 -7.66 5.89 -32.37
CA THR A 529 -8.25 4.54 -32.36
C THR A 529 -8.72 4.07 -30.99
N SER A 530 -8.76 4.95 -29.99
CA SER A 530 -9.24 4.63 -28.63
C SER A 530 -10.76 4.50 -28.54
N SER A 531 -11.22 3.88 -27.45
CA SER A 531 -12.59 4.04 -26.94
C SER A 531 -12.62 5.10 -25.83
N GLY A 532 -13.73 5.81 -25.67
CA GLY A 532 -13.84 6.90 -24.72
C GLY A 532 -15.26 7.22 -24.28
N THR A 533 -15.36 8.00 -23.22
CA THR A 533 -16.62 8.53 -22.68
C THR A 533 -16.33 9.84 -21.93
N PHE A 534 -17.37 10.61 -21.60
CA PHE A 534 -17.24 11.85 -20.83
C PHE A 534 -17.88 11.72 -19.47
N LEU A 535 -17.23 12.31 -18.46
CA LEU A 535 -17.81 12.54 -17.14
C LEU A 535 -18.23 14.01 -17.05
N ASN A 536 -19.48 14.25 -16.68
CA ASN A 536 -19.99 15.61 -16.51
C ASN A 536 -19.26 16.33 -15.37
N LYS A 537 -19.18 17.66 -15.46
CA LYS A 537 -18.60 18.50 -14.39
C LYS A 537 -19.33 18.24 -13.08
N ALA A 538 -18.56 18.06 -12.00
CA ALA A 538 -19.08 17.73 -10.67
C ALA A 538 -20.13 16.60 -10.65
N GLN A 539 -20.06 15.64 -11.58
CA GLN A 539 -21.05 14.56 -11.72
C GLN A 539 -21.26 13.76 -10.42
N ASP A 540 -20.18 13.55 -9.67
CA ASP A 540 -20.23 13.06 -8.30
C ASP A 540 -19.12 13.71 -7.46
N GLU A 541 -19.18 13.50 -6.15
CA GLU A 541 -18.25 14.08 -5.17
C GLU A 541 -16.78 13.78 -5.51
N VAL A 542 -16.49 12.69 -6.22
CA VAL A 542 -15.12 12.33 -6.56
C VAL A 542 -14.65 13.08 -7.78
N VAL A 543 -15.48 13.19 -8.81
CA VAL A 543 -15.19 14.06 -9.97
C VAL A 543 -15.01 15.50 -9.49
N ALA A 544 -15.90 16.02 -8.64
CA ALA A 544 -15.80 17.36 -8.07
C ALA A 544 -14.49 17.57 -7.29
N ASN A 545 -14.11 16.63 -6.42
CA ASN A 545 -12.85 16.73 -5.66
C ASN A 545 -11.60 16.64 -6.55
N VAL A 546 -11.65 15.89 -7.64
CA VAL A 546 -10.57 15.85 -8.63
C VAL A 546 -10.50 17.19 -9.36
N GLU A 547 -11.61 17.72 -9.85
CA GLU A 547 -11.67 19.02 -10.53
C GLU A 547 -11.19 20.17 -9.64
N ALA A 548 -11.58 20.21 -8.36
CA ALA A 548 -11.10 21.18 -7.40
C ALA A 548 -9.58 21.08 -7.16
N ARG A 549 -9.03 19.86 -7.13
CA ARG A 549 -7.57 19.65 -7.02
C ARG A 549 -6.84 20.12 -8.27
N ILE A 550 -7.43 19.91 -9.45
CA ILE A 550 -6.88 20.39 -10.71
C ILE A 550 -6.81 21.92 -10.68
N ALA A 551 -7.92 22.60 -10.34
CA ALA A 551 -7.97 24.05 -10.26
C ALA A 551 -6.97 24.61 -9.24
N ALA A 552 -6.86 23.99 -8.06
CA ALA A 552 -5.89 24.38 -7.04
C ALA A 552 -4.42 24.19 -7.49
N TRP A 553 -4.13 23.19 -8.33
CA TRP A 553 -2.77 22.94 -8.81
C TRP A 553 -2.39 23.82 -10.00
N THR A 554 -3.31 24.02 -10.94
CA THR A 554 -3.06 24.82 -12.16
C THR A 554 -3.21 26.32 -11.92
N PHE A 555 -3.84 26.72 -10.80
CA PHE A 555 -4.30 28.09 -10.56
C PHE A 555 -5.26 28.61 -11.64
N LEU A 556 -5.95 27.70 -12.34
CA LEU A 556 -6.98 28.03 -13.31
C LEU A 556 -8.37 27.71 -12.72
N PRO A 557 -9.37 28.58 -12.89
CA PRO A 557 -10.70 28.38 -12.28
C PRO A 557 -11.44 27.13 -12.77
N GLU A 558 -12.28 26.54 -11.92
CA GLU A 558 -13.03 25.30 -12.23
C GLU A 558 -14.02 25.50 -13.39
N GLU A 559 -14.61 26.69 -13.48
CA GLU A 559 -15.55 27.11 -14.52
C GLU A 559 -14.93 27.08 -15.92
N ASN A 560 -13.61 27.19 -16.03
CA ASN A 560 -12.89 27.13 -17.31
C ASN A 560 -12.72 25.69 -17.83
N GLY A 561 -12.97 24.67 -17.01
CA GLY A 561 -12.75 23.28 -17.39
C GLY A 561 -13.89 22.65 -18.18
N GLU A 562 -13.58 21.90 -19.24
CA GLU A 562 -14.55 21.03 -19.94
C GLU A 562 -14.94 19.81 -19.09
N PRO A 563 -16.04 19.09 -19.40
CA PRO A 563 -16.26 17.74 -18.90
C PRO A 563 -15.03 16.84 -19.11
N MET A 564 -14.72 15.99 -18.12
CA MET A 564 -13.51 15.16 -18.15
C MET A 564 -13.67 13.99 -19.12
N GLN A 565 -12.73 13.82 -20.06
CA GLN A 565 -12.78 12.73 -21.03
C GLN A 565 -12.01 11.52 -20.52
N ILE A 566 -12.67 10.36 -20.41
CA ILE A 566 -12.04 9.08 -20.09
C ILE A 566 -11.75 8.32 -21.37
N LEU A 567 -10.55 7.75 -21.47
CA LEU A 567 -10.06 7.06 -22.65
C LEU A 567 -9.48 5.70 -22.28
N HIS A 568 -9.69 4.74 -23.18
CA HIS A 568 -9.17 3.40 -23.10
C HIS A 568 -8.53 3.00 -24.43
N TYR A 569 -7.25 2.64 -24.37
CA TYR A 569 -6.47 2.13 -25.50
C TYR A 569 -6.09 0.68 -25.25
N GLU A 570 -6.49 -0.17 -26.18
CA GLU A 570 -6.12 -1.58 -26.25
C GLU A 570 -4.81 -1.77 -27.05
N HIS A 571 -4.34 -3.01 -27.14
CA HIS A 571 -3.16 -3.36 -27.92
C HIS A 571 -3.21 -2.81 -29.35
N GLY A 572 -2.17 -2.08 -29.74
CA GLY A 572 -2.03 -1.43 -31.06
C GLY A 572 -2.77 -0.09 -31.20
N GLN A 573 -3.68 0.27 -30.31
CA GLN A 573 -4.40 1.55 -30.40
C GLN A 573 -3.50 2.73 -30.03
N LYS A 574 -3.74 3.87 -30.70
CA LYS A 574 -2.89 5.07 -30.66
C LYS A 574 -3.70 6.35 -30.85
N TYR A 575 -3.04 7.48 -30.67
CA TYR A 575 -3.53 8.79 -31.11
C TYR A 575 -2.37 9.53 -31.77
N GLU A 576 -2.50 9.83 -33.06
CA GLU A 576 -1.52 10.59 -33.82
C GLU A 576 -1.25 11.98 -33.19
N PRO A 577 -0.04 12.54 -33.36
CA PRO A 577 0.29 13.86 -32.85
C PRO A 577 -0.67 14.96 -33.32
N HIS A 578 -1.23 15.70 -32.38
CA HIS A 578 -2.21 16.76 -32.62
C HIS A 578 -2.03 17.93 -31.63
N PHE A 579 -2.80 18.99 -31.86
CA PHE A 579 -2.91 20.13 -30.96
C PHE A 579 -4.26 20.10 -30.25
N ASP A 580 -4.24 20.50 -28.98
CA ASP A 580 -5.47 20.65 -28.21
C ASP A 580 -6.10 22.05 -28.35
N PHE A 581 -5.39 23.05 -28.87
CA PHE A 581 -6.00 24.34 -29.18
C PHE A 581 -6.88 24.25 -30.45
N PHE A 582 -7.98 25.00 -30.48
CA PHE A 582 -8.85 25.04 -31.65
C PHE A 582 -8.24 25.80 -32.82
N THR A 583 -8.42 25.29 -34.03
CA THR A 583 -8.22 26.03 -35.28
C THR A 583 -9.54 26.56 -35.85
N ASP A 584 -10.67 26.00 -35.41
CA ASP A 584 -12.00 26.40 -35.85
C ASP A 584 -12.54 27.59 -35.03
N LYS A 585 -13.39 28.39 -35.67
CA LYS A 585 -13.95 29.60 -35.04
C LYS A 585 -15.07 29.28 -34.03
N ILE A 586 -15.80 28.18 -34.23
CA ILE A 586 -17.01 27.86 -33.48
C ILE A 586 -16.68 27.43 -32.05
N ASN A 587 -15.79 26.45 -31.89
CA ASN A 587 -15.38 25.97 -30.56
C ASN A 587 -14.58 27.02 -29.78
N LYS A 588 -13.97 27.99 -30.48
CA LYS A 588 -13.31 29.14 -29.86
C LYS A 588 -14.29 30.13 -29.22
N GLU A 589 -15.56 30.16 -29.63
CA GLU A 589 -16.55 31.05 -29.01
C GLU A 589 -16.91 30.61 -27.58
N ILE A 590 -16.80 29.32 -27.28
CA ILE A 590 -17.07 28.72 -25.98
C ILE A 590 -15.77 28.69 -25.15
N GLY A 591 -15.66 29.57 -24.15
CA GLY A 591 -14.48 29.64 -23.27
C GLY A 591 -13.17 30.12 -23.92
N GLY A 592 -13.09 30.25 -25.25
CA GLY A 592 -11.84 30.57 -25.95
C GLY A 592 -10.97 29.34 -26.22
N HIS A 593 -9.68 29.54 -26.55
CA HIS A 593 -8.75 28.42 -26.68
C HIS A 593 -8.58 27.67 -25.36
N ARG A 594 -8.30 26.37 -25.46
CA ARG A 594 -7.80 25.56 -24.35
C ARG A 594 -6.39 26.05 -24.01
N ILE A 595 -6.20 26.67 -22.84
CA ILE A 595 -4.90 27.16 -22.39
C ILE A 595 -4.00 26.04 -21.91
N ALA A 596 -4.58 25.02 -21.26
CA ALA A 596 -3.84 23.93 -20.67
C ALA A 596 -4.59 22.60 -20.81
N THR A 597 -3.82 21.53 -20.89
CA THR A 597 -4.31 20.16 -20.86
C THR A 597 -3.69 19.45 -19.67
N LEU A 598 -4.55 18.83 -18.87
CA LEU A 598 -4.13 17.88 -17.85
C LEU A 598 -4.50 16.45 -18.26
N LEU A 599 -3.48 15.63 -18.48
CA LEU A 599 -3.62 14.21 -18.82
C LEU A 599 -3.24 13.34 -17.62
N MET A 600 -4.22 12.65 -17.06
CA MET A 600 -4.05 11.75 -15.91
C MET A 600 -3.99 10.29 -16.36
N TYR A 601 -3.02 9.54 -15.87
CA TYR A 601 -2.88 8.10 -16.16
C TYR A 601 -3.62 7.26 -15.11
N LEU A 602 -4.61 6.49 -15.56
CA LEU A 602 -5.46 5.67 -14.70
C LEU A 602 -5.01 4.21 -14.61
N SER A 603 -4.07 3.78 -15.46
CA SER A 603 -3.41 2.46 -15.42
C SER A 603 -1.91 2.58 -15.66
N ASP A 604 -1.18 1.55 -15.20
CA ASP A 604 0.18 1.29 -15.63
C ASP A 604 0.12 0.58 -16.99
N VAL A 605 1.07 0.90 -17.88
CA VAL A 605 1.24 0.19 -19.17
C VAL A 605 2.62 -0.44 -19.20
N ASP A 606 2.68 -1.73 -19.51
CA ASP A 606 3.92 -2.51 -19.44
C ASP A 606 4.89 -2.09 -20.55
N LYS A 607 4.40 -1.95 -21.80
CA LYS A 607 5.18 -1.46 -22.95
C LYS A 607 4.34 -0.62 -23.90
N GLY A 608 4.93 0.43 -24.45
CA GLY A 608 4.24 1.37 -25.33
C GLY A 608 3.31 2.30 -24.56
N GLY A 609 2.36 2.93 -25.26
CA GLY A 609 1.36 3.81 -24.65
C GLY A 609 1.92 5.13 -24.11
N GLU A 610 3.17 5.48 -24.41
CA GLU A 610 3.77 6.75 -23.98
C GLU A 610 3.03 7.95 -24.56
N THR A 611 3.01 9.06 -23.82
CA THR A 611 2.60 10.36 -24.38
C THR A 611 3.84 11.05 -24.92
N VAL A 612 3.89 11.30 -26.22
CA VAL A 612 5.08 11.84 -26.92
C VAL A 612 4.84 13.28 -27.35
N PHE A 613 5.87 14.12 -27.26
CA PHE A 613 5.93 15.50 -27.71
C PHE A 613 7.03 15.63 -28.79
N PRO A 614 6.69 15.42 -30.08
CA PRO A 614 7.68 15.33 -31.16
C PRO A 614 8.49 16.62 -31.35
N ARG A 615 7.93 17.77 -30.97
CA ARG A 615 8.56 19.08 -31.14
C ARG A 615 9.20 19.64 -29.88
N SER A 616 9.24 18.87 -28.79
CA SER A 616 9.82 19.35 -27.54
C SER A 616 11.32 19.59 -27.70
N GLU A 617 11.80 20.77 -27.31
CA GLU A 617 13.23 21.11 -27.29
C GLU A 617 14.03 20.21 -26.32
N ALA A 618 13.34 19.56 -25.37
CA ALA A 618 13.94 18.63 -24.42
C ALA A 618 14.10 17.20 -24.98
N ALA A 619 13.71 16.94 -26.24
CA ALA A 619 13.73 15.58 -26.82
C ALA A 619 15.11 14.91 -26.71
N ASP A 620 16.19 15.65 -27.00
CA ASP A 620 17.57 15.15 -26.97
C ASP A 620 18.14 15.01 -25.54
N SER A 621 17.52 15.66 -24.56
CA SER A 621 17.94 15.61 -23.16
C SER A 621 17.48 14.35 -22.42
N GLN A 622 16.58 13.58 -23.03
CA GLN A 622 16.00 12.38 -22.44
C GLN A 622 16.66 11.13 -23.01
N PRO A 623 17.63 10.50 -22.31
CA PRO A 623 18.23 9.26 -22.77
C PRO A 623 17.20 8.13 -22.77
N LYS A 624 17.05 7.47 -23.93
CA LYS A 624 16.07 6.39 -24.12
C LYS A 624 16.78 5.08 -24.43
N GLY A 625 16.71 4.16 -23.46
CA GLY A 625 17.15 2.78 -23.64
C GLY A 625 16.13 1.93 -24.41
N ASP A 626 16.35 0.61 -24.39
CA ASP A 626 15.55 -0.37 -25.13
C ASP A 626 14.10 -0.48 -24.64
N ASP A 627 13.82 -0.03 -23.41
CA ASP A 627 12.49 -0.06 -22.81
C ASP A 627 11.51 0.99 -23.34
N TRP A 628 11.92 1.85 -24.29
CA TRP A 628 11.06 2.87 -24.91
C TRP A 628 10.57 2.42 -26.29
N SER A 629 9.30 2.66 -26.59
CA SER A 629 8.76 2.36 -27.92
C SER A 629 9.45 3.19 -29.02
N ASN A 630 9.46 2.68 -30.25
CA ASN A 630 10.01 3.42 -31.40
C ASN A 630 9.31 4.77 -31.59
N CYS A 631 8.01 4.85 -31.34
CA CYS A 631 7.25 6.10 -31.35
C CYS A 631 7.75 7.08 -30.28
N ALA A 632 7.98 6.61 -29.06
CA ALA A 632 8.45 7.46 -27.98
C ALA A 632 9.88 7.97 -28.17
N LYS A 633 10.67 7.36 -29.07
CA LYS A 633 12.01 7.83 -29.40
C LYS A 633 12.01 9.12 -30.21
N ASP A 634 10.95 9.39 -30.97
CA ASP A 634 10.80 10.53 -31.89
C ASP A 634 10.33 11.85 -31.21
N GLY A 635 10.81 12.15 -30.00
CA GLY A 635 10.41 13.34 -29.23
C GLY A 635 10.44 13.14 -27.72
N PHE A 636 10.27 14.18 -26.90
CA PHE A 636 10.21 13.99 -25.45
C PHE A 636 8.99 13.14 -25.08
N ALA A 637 9.14 12.12 -24.24
CA ALA A 637 8.04 11.18 -23.97
C ALA A 637 7.85 10.90 -22.48
N VAL A 638 6.61 10.62 -22.09
CA VAL A 638 6.21 10.32 -20.71
C VAL A 638 5.57 8.94 -20.67
N LYS A 639 6.11 8.06 -19.82
CA LYS A 639 5.55 6.72 -19.62
C LYS A 639 4.29 6.80 -18.74
N PRO A 640 3.19 6.12 -19.12
CA PRO A 640 1.98 6.09 -18.31
C PRO A 640 2.20 5.24 -17.05
N ARG A 641 2.12 5.88 -15.89
CA ARG A 641 2.15 5.24 -14.57
C ARG A 641 0.91 5.63 -13.80
N LYS A 642 0.24 4.64 -13.22
CA LYS A 642 -1.05 4.85 -12.57
C LYS A 642 -0.93 5.90 -11.45
N GLY A 643 -1.75 6.94 -11.55
CA GLY A 643 -1.83 8.03 -10.58
C GLY A 643 -0.98 9.25 -10.94
N ASP A 644 -0.07 9.14 -11.91
CA ASP A 644 0.68 10.30 -12.42
C ASP A 644 -0.23 11.18 -13.28
N ALA A 645 0.03 12.49 -13.27
CA ALA A 645 -0.65 13.49 -14.09
C ALA A 645 0.36 14.36 -14.82
N LEU A 646 0.12 14.59 -16.10
CA LEU A 646 0.93 15.41 -16.99
C LEU A 646 0.17 16.69 -17.31
N LEU A 647 0.74 17.84 -16.91
CA LEU A 647 0.25 19.17 -17.26
C LEU A 647 1.14 19.76 -18.34
N PHE A 648 0.53 20.24 -19.43
CA PHE A 648 1.21 21.03 -20.44
C PHE A 648 0.29 22.16 -20.92
N PHE A 649 0.91 23.24 -21.39
CA PHE A 649 0.22 24.43 -21.87
C PHE A 649 0.17 24.42 -23.40
N ASN A 650 -0.99 24.77 -23.94
CA ASN A 650 -1.24 24.86 -25.38
C ASN A 650 -1.06 26.27 -25.93
N LEU A 651 -0.93 27.26 -25.03
CA LEU A 651 -0.74 28.66 -25.35
C LEU A 651 0.48 29.21 -24.60
N HIS A 652 1.12 30.19 -25.19
CA HIS A 652 2.08 31.05 -24.51
C HIS A 652 1.36 32.01 -23.54
N ILE A 653 2.13 32.63 -22.64
CA ILE A 653 1.62 33.61 -21.66
C ILE A 653 0.90 34.79 -22.35
N ASN A 654 1.29 35.14 -23.57
CA ASN A 654 0.63 36.16 -24.40
C ASN A 654 -0.63 35.67 -25.12
N ALA A 655 -1.16 34.49 -24.75
CA ALA A 655 -2.32 33.82 -25.33
C ALA A 655 -2.21 33.42 -26.81
N THR A 656 -1.00 33.43 -27.39
CA THR A 656 -0.76 32.88 -28.74
C THR A 656 -0.55 31.36 -28.67
N THR A 657 -0.87 30.64 -29.76
CA THR A 657 -0.80 29.17 -29.76
C THR A 657 0.64 28.66 -29.75
N ASP A 658 0.90 27.67 -28.90
CA ASP A 658 2.23 27.08 -28.76
C ASP A 658 2.38 25.86 -29.67
N ARG A 659 3.25 25.97 -30.68
CA ARG A 659 3.50 24.87 -31.63
C ARG A 659 4.33 23.73 -31.04
N LEU A 660 4.95 23.93 -29.88
CA LEU A 660 5.71 22.91 -29.15
C LEU A 660 4.79 21.98 -28.34
N SER A 661 3.51 22.34 -28.16
CA SER A 661 2.51 21.51 -27.47
C SER A 661 1.97 20.35 -28.32
N LEU A 662 2.51 20.16 -29.54
CA LEU A 662 2.17 19.03 -30.40
C LEU A 662 2.46 17.73 -29.64
N HIS A 663 1.44 16.92 -29.43
CA HIS A 663 1.56 15.70 -28.63
C HIS A 663 0.67 14.58 -29.16
N GLY A 664 1.06 13.33 -28.87
CA GLY A 664 0.32 12.14 -29.28
C GLY A 664 0.41 11.01 -28.25
N SER A 665 -0.39 9.97 -28.44
CA SER A 665 -0.33 8.74 -27.65
C SER A 665 0.25 7.63 -28.51
N CYS A 666 1.46 7.18 -28.18
CA CYS A 666 2.10 6.06 -28.85
C CYS A 666 1.27 4.77 -28.75
N PRO A 667 1.43 3.83 -29.70
CA PRO A 667 0.73 2.55 -29.68
C PRO A 667 0.98 1.78 -28.38
N VAL A 668 -0.06 1.19 -27.81
CA VAL A 668 0.09 0.25 -26.69
C VAL A 668 0.63 -1.08 -27.22
N ILE A 669 1.76 -1.54 -26.67
CA ILE A 669 2.41 -2.79 -27.10
C ILE A 669 2.08 -3.92 -26.12
N GLU A 670 2.08 -3.66 -24.81
CA GLU A 670 1.77 -4.65 -23.77
C GLU A 670 1.00 -3.97 -22.63
N GLY A 671 -0.12 -4.58 -22.22
CA GLY A 671 -1.06 -4.01 -21.25
C GLY A 671 -2.22 -3.24 -21.88
N GLU A 672 -2.88 -2.39 -21.08
CA GLU A 672 -4.00 -1.52 -21.47
C GLU A 672 -3.78 -0.12 -20.90
N LYS A 673 -3.98 0.93 -21.71
CA LYS A 673 -3.86 2.32 -21.26
C LYS A 673 -5.23 2.91 -20.98
N TRP A 674 -5.45 3.30 -19.73
CA TRP A 674 -6.58 4.12 -19.32
C TRP A 674 -6.08 5.52 -18.96
N SER A 675 -6.70 6.56 -19.51
CA SER A 675 -6.36 7.94 -19.19
C SER A 675 -7.60 8.81 -19.00
N ALA A 676 -7.45 9.90 -18.26
CA ALA A 676 -8.46 10.95 -18.13
C ALA A 676 -7.86 12.29 -18.57
N THR A 677 -8.47 12.93 -19.55
CA THR A 677 -8.05 14.25 -20.05
C THR A 677 -9.00 15.32 -19.53
N LYS A 678 -8.44 16.39 -18.96
CA LYS A 678 -9.16 17.60 -18.56
C LYS A 678 -8.59 18.77 -19.36
N TRP A 679 -9.42 19.36 -20.22
CA TRP A 679 -9.09 20.58 -20.94
C TRP A 679 -9.57 21.80 -20.16
N ILE A 680 -8.76 22.85 -20.15
CA ILE A 680 -9.03 24.09 -19.42
C ILE A 680 -8.94 25.25 -20.41
N HIS A 681 -9.97 26.08 -20.47
CA HIS A 681 -10.08 27.23 -21.36
C HIS A 681 -9.50 28.51 -20.75
N VAL A 682 -9.27 29.51 -21.60
CA VAL A 682 -8.87 30.86 -21.17
C VAL A 682 -9.97 31.62 -20.43
N ARG A 683 -11.24 31.26 -20.64
CA ARG A 683 -12.44 31.83 -19.99
C ARG A 683 -13.40 30.72 -19.59
N SER A 684 -14.43 31.08 -18.83
CA SER A 684 -15.49 30.15 -18.40
C SER A 684 -16.09 29.40 -19.58
N TYR A 685 -16.12 28.07 -19.46
CA TYR A 685 -16.76 27.16 -20.40
C TYR A 685 -18.28 27.12 -20.19
N ASP A 686 -18.75 27.44 -18.98
CA ASP A 686 -20.15 27.34 -18.58
C ASP A 686 -20.98 28.60 -18.96
N SER A 687 -20.32 29.70 -19.35
CA SER A 687 -20.99 30.92 -19.78
C SER A 687 -21.23 30.93 -21.30
N ILE A 688 -22.47 30.69 -21.71
CA ILE A 688 -22.96 31.21 -23.00
C ILE A 688 -23.15 32.73 -22.80
N PRO A 689 -22.60 33.61 -23.64
CA PRO A 689 -22.86 35.03 -23.50
C PRO A 689 -24.35 35.29 -23.79
N SER A 690 -25.17 35.49 -22.76
CA SER A 690 -26.48 36.11 -22.97
C SER A 690 -26.25 37.62 -23.07
N ALA A 691 -26.37 38.17 -24.27
CA ALA A 691 -26.17 39.59 -24.54
C ALA A 691 -27.24 40.51 -23.91
N ASP A 692 -28.32 39.96 -23.33
CA ASP A 692 -29.57 40.70 -23.09
C ASP A 692 -29.89 41.06 -21.63
N LYS A 693 -29.02 40.82 -20.66
CA LYS A 693 -29.29 41.23 -19.26
C LYS A 693 -28.24 42.21 -18.74
N CYS A 694 -28.66 43.45 -18.51
CA CYS A 694 -27.86 44.46 -17.84
C CYS A 694 -27.76 44.18 -16.34
N ILE A 695 -26.79 43.37 -15.95
CA ILE A 695 -26.52 43.03 -14.55
C ILE A 695 -25.03 43.19 -14.25
N ASP A 696 -24.74 43.53 -12.99
CA ASP A 696 -23.38 43.37 -12.46
C ASP A 696 -23.21 41.90 -12.05
N ALA A 697 -22.22 41.25 -12.65
CA ALA A 697 -21.90 39.86 -12.42
C ALA A 697 -20.95 39.64 -11.24
N HIS A 698 -20.34 40.71 -10.72
CA HIS A 698 -19.47 40.69 -9.54
C HIS A 698 -20.03 41.57 -8.40
N PRO A 699 -20.05 41.09 -7.14
CA PRO A 699 -20.60 41.84 -6.01
C PRO A 699 -19.89 43.18 -5.73
N ASP A 700 -18.59 43.26 -6.06
CA ASP A 700 -17.78 44.47 -5.83
C ASP A 700 -17.81 45.49 -6.97
N CYS A 701 -18.59 45.26 -8.04
CA CYS A 701 -18.66 46.16 -9.20
C CYS A 701 -18.96 47.61 -8.82
N SER A 702 -19.80 47.84 -7.81
CA SER A 702 -20.15 49.18 -7.32
C SER A 702 -18.97 49.88 -6.63
N SER A 703 -18.15 49.12 -5.90
CA SER A 703 -16.94 49.62 -5.24
C SER A 703 -15.88 49.99 -6.28
N TRP A 704 -15.65 49.10 -7.26
CA TRP A 704 -14.67 49.33 -8.32
C TRP A 704 -15.06 50.47 -9.25
N ALA A 705 -16.34 50.60 -9.59
CA ALA A 705 -16.84 51.75 -10.34
C ALA A 705 -16.63 53.06 -9.56
N ALA A 706 -16.86 53.05 -8.24
CA ALA A 706 -16.60 54.21 -7.38
C ALA A 706 -15.11 54.60 -7.28
N THR A 707 -14.19 53.65 -7.52
CA THR A 707 -12.75 53.90 -7.53
C THR A 707 -12.19 54.24 -8.93
N GLY A 708 -13.04 54.31 -9.97
CA GLY A 708 -12.63 54.72 -11.33
C GLY A 708 -12.24 53.57 -12.27
N GLU A 709 -12.45 52.31 -11.87
CA GLU A 709 -12.06 51.13 -12.67
C GLU A 709 -12.80 51.02 -14.01
N CYS A 710 -13.94 51.71 -14.17
CA CYS A 710 -14.64 51.76 -15.45
C CYS A 710 -13.77 52.38 -16.56
N ASP A 711 -12.89 53.32 -16.22
CA ASP A 711 -11.97 53.98 -17.15
C ASP A 711 -10.60 53.29 -17.18
N GLU A 712 -10.12 52.79 -16.03
CA GLU A 712 -8.81 52.12 -15.94
C GLU A 712 -8.82 50.67 -16.44
N ASN A 713 -9.95 49.98 -16.36
CA ASN A 713 -10.11 48.58 -16.79
C ASN A 713 -11.39 48.37 -17.63
N PRO A 714 -11.53 49.06 -18.77
CA PRO A 714 -12.77 49.08 -19.55
C PRO A 714 -13.12 47.72 -20.15
N LEU A 715 -12.12 46.88 -20.45
CA LEU A 715 -12.34 45.54 -21.02
C LEU A 715 -13.07 44.60 -20.06
N TYR A 716 -12.70 44.63 -18.78
CA TYR A 716 -13.34 43.80 -17.75
C TYR A 716 -14.64 44.44 -17.26
N MET A 717 -14.64 45.75 -17.03
CA MET A 717 -15.75 46.47 -16.42
C MET A 717 -16.91 46.71 -17.40
N VAL A 718 -16.60 47.25 -18.58
CA VAL A 718 -17.58 47.69 -19.60
C VAL A 718 -17.74 46.65 -20.72
N GLY A 719 -16.63 46.07 -21.16
CA GLY A 719 -16.57 45.16 -22.30
C GLY A 719 -16.49 45.87 -23.66
N THR A 720 -16.64 45.10 -24.73
CA THR A 720 -16.62 45.53 -26.14
C THR A 720 -17.83 44.99 -26.89
N GLU A 721 -18.00 45.34 -28.16
CA GLU A 721 -19.07 44.78 -29.02
C GLU A 721 -19.05 43.25 -29.11
N GLN A 722 -17.89 42.62 -28.85
CA GLN A 722 -17.69 41.17 -28.91
C GLN A 722 -17.63 40.51 -27.51
N HIS A 723 -17.59 41.31 -26.44
CA HIS A 723 -17.40 40.83 -25.07
C HIS A 723 -18.20 41.66 -24.08
N VAL A 724 -19.14 41.05 -23.36
CA VAL A 724 -19.93 41.75 -22.34
C VAL A 724 -19.09 41.90 -21.06
N GLY A 725 -18.84 43.14 -20.62
CA GLY A 725 -18.16 43.43 -19.36
C GLY A 725 -18.97 42.98 -18.14
N GLN A 726 -18.27 42.72 -17.04
CA GLN A 726 -18.84 42.15 -15.81
C GLN A 726 -19.57 43.19 -14.94
N CYS A 727 -19.30 44.49 -15.13
CA CYS A 727 -19.78 45.57 -14.25
C CYS A 727 -20.54 46.67 -15.02
N ARG A 728 -21.22 46.29 -16.11
CA ARG A 728 -21.85 47.23 -17.05
C ARG A 728 -22.95 48.07 -16.42
N LYS A 729 -23.63 47.57 -15.38
CA LYS A 729 -24.66 48.33 -14.67
C LYS A 729 -24.01 49.35 -13.73
N SER A 730 -23.00 48.95 -12.96
CA SER A 730 -22.23 49.87 -12.10
C SER A 730 -21.45 50.93 -12.89
N CYS A 731 -21.03 50.63 -14.13
CA CYS A 731 -20.40 51.59 -15.04
C CYS A 731 -21.38 52.39 -15.92
N ASN A 732 -22.69 52.32 -15.66
CA ASN A 732 -23.75 53.03 -16.40
C ASN A 732 -23.75 52.80 -17.93
N VAL A 733 -23.28 51.64 -18.38
CA VAL A 733 -23.25 51.27 -19.80
C VAL A 733 -24.64 50.82 -20.29
N CYS A 734 -25.47 50.38 -19.36
CA CYS A 734 -26.86 49.99 -19.57
C CYS A 734 -27.66 50.19 -18.27
N SER A 735 -28.99 50.24 -18.37
CA SER A 735 -29.90 50.55 -17.26
C SER A 735 -30.91 49.44 -17.01
#